data_AF-A0A212FIW5-F1
#
_entry.id   AF-A0A212FIW5-F1
#
_cell.length_a   1.000
_cell.length_b   1.000
_cell.length_c   1.000
_cell.angle_alpha   90.00
_cell.angle_beta   90.00
_cell.angle_gamma   90.00
#
_symmetry.space_group_name_H-M   'P 1'
#
loop_
_entity.id
_entity.type
_entity.pdbx_description
1 polymer ?
#
loop_
_entity_poly.entity_id
_entity_poly.type
_entity_poly.pdbx_seq_one_letter_code
_entity_poly.pdbx_strand_id
1 'polypeptide(L)'
;MAGRRARRSLLAAPAGLLLLLALLWPGEVSCGYHEKRLLHHLLDHYNVLERPVVNESDPLQLSFGLTLMQIIDVEWNDMNLRWNTSDFGGVKDLRVPPHRLWKPDVLMYNSADEGFDSTYPTNVVVRNNGSCLYVPPGIFKSTCKIDITWFPFDDQRCEMKFGSWTYDGYQLDLQLQDEAGGDISSFVTNGEWELIGVPGKRNEIYYNCCPEPYIDITFAVVIRRKTLYYFFNLIVPCVLIASMALLGFTLPPDSGEKLSLGVTILLSLTVFLNMVAETMPATSDAVPLLGTYFNCIMFMVASSVVSTILILNYHHRHANTHEMSDWIRCVFLYWLPWILRMSRPGSATTPPPARAPPPPDLELRERSSKSLLANVLDIDDDFRHTHAQQPPCCRYYRSLDDLHEHYSPSGEENGAGLAAHSCFGVDYELSLILKELRVITDKMRTDDEEADISRDWKFAAMVVDRLCLIIFTLFTIIATLAVLLSAPHIMVSGAGVEAATLELPPPASSPTPPYRNKLPLTANLMHSTKELPIQFLVFFFLASHSAAQSMLFYIHDCVGSSWKGVGCIGLGAAREESRLPRAAVTAAMTARSRAPLLVVLLLAALYSGWCSEDEERLVRDLFRGYNKLIRPVQNMTQKVDVRFGLAFVQLINVNEKNQIMKSNVWLRLVWMDYQLMWDEADYGGIGVLRLPPDKVWKPDIVLFNNADGNYEVRYKSNVLIYPNGEVLWVPPAIYQSSCTIDVTYFPFDQQTCIMKFGSWTFNGDQVSLALYNNKNFVDLSDYWKSGTWDIIEVPAYLNIYEGNHPTETDITFYIIIRRKTLFYTVNLILPTVLISFLCVLVFYLPAEAGEKVTLGISILLSLVVFLLLVSKILPPTSLVLPLIAKYLLFTFIMNTVSILVTVIIINWNFRGPRTHRMPLWIRSVFLHYLPAALLMRRPRKTRLRWMMEMPGMGAPPHPTATHDLPKHISSIGSKQGKMEAMELSDLHHPNCKINRASGGGEVGALGGLGALGLDNRRESESSDSLLLSPEAAKATEAVEFIAEHLRNEDLYIQTREDWKYVAMVIDRLQLYIFFIVTTAGTVGILMDAPHIFEYVDQDRIIEIYRGK
;
A
#
# COMPACT_ATOMS: atom_id res chain seq x y z
N MET A 1 -95.33 -20.46 -27.83
CA MET A 1 -96.45 -20.96 -28.65
C MET A 1 -96.01 -20.99 -30.10
N ALA A 2 -96.30 -22.10 -30.80
CA ALA A 2 -96.22 -22.32 -32.25
C ALA A 2 -94.84 -22.13 -32.92
N GLY A 3 -94.32 -23.03 -33.76
CA GLY A 3 -94.89 -24.24 -34.34
C GLY A 3 -93.84 -24.95 -35.19
N ARG A 4 -93.91 -26.29 -35.17
CA ARG A 4 -93.15 -27.23 -36.00
C ARG A 4 -93.59 -27.18 -37.47
N ARG A 5 -92.69 -27.68 -38.33
CA ARG A 5 -92.85 -28.41 -39.62
C ARG A 5 -92.45 -27.64 -40.88
N ALA A 6 -91.41 -28.13 -41.53
CA ALA A 6 -91.51 -28.63 -42.90
C ALA A 6 -90.49 -29.76 -43.12
N ARG A 7 -90.95 -30.85 -43.70
CA ARG A 7 -90.25 -32.11 -44.01
C ARG A 7 -89.93 -32.11 -45.51
N ARG A 8 -88.81 -32.77 -45.86
CA ARG A 8 -88.54 -33.55 -47.10
C ARG A 8 -88.48 -32.69 -48.38
N SER A 9 -87.48 -32.81 -49.25
CA SER A 9 -86.90 -34.02 -49.85
C SER A 9 -85.78 -33.57 -50.80
N LEU A 10 -84.71 -34.34 -51.00
CA LEU A 10 -84.23 -34.73 -52.34
C LEU A 10 -83.01 -35.68 -52.24
N LEU A 11 -83.23 -36.88 -52.80
CA LEU A 11 -82.36 -37.69 -53.66
C LEU A 11 -81.00 -38.23 -53.18
N ALA A 12 -80.90 -39.54 -53.34
CA ALA A 12 -79.75 -40.41 -53.15
C ALA A 12 -78.92 -40.53 -54.44
N ALA A 13 -77.59 -40.60 -54.31
CA ALA A 13 -76.61 -41.43 -55.02
C ALA A 13 -75.17 -40.91 -54.76
N PRO A 14 -74.08 -41.69 -54.95
CA PRO A 14 -73.88 -43.10 -54.62
C PRO A 14 -72.59 -43.31 -53.77
N ALA A 15 -72.49 -44.47 -53.14
CA ALA A 15 -71.41 -44.90 -52.22
C ALA A 15 -70.01 -45.11 -52.86
N GLY A 16 -69.74 -44.54 -54.05
CA GLY A 16 -68.45 -44.67 -54.75
C GLY A 16 -67.44 -43.55 -54.47
N LEU A 17 -67.88 -42.40 -53.92
CA LEU A 17 -67.00 -41.25 -53.65
C LEU A 17 -66.32 -41.31 -52.28
N LEU A 18 -66.84 -42.12 -51.35
CA LEU A 18 -66.29 -42.31 -50.00
C LEU A 18 -65.06 -43.23 -49.97
N LEU A 19 -64.87 -44.06 -51.01
CA LEU A 19 -63.69 -44.93 -51.13
C LEU A 19 -62.49 -44.25 -51.81
N LEU A 20 -62.74 -43.20 -52.61
CA LEU A 20 -61.69 -42.37 -53.22
C LEU A 20 -61.18 -41.26 -52.29
N LEU A 21 -62.00 -40.81 -51.33
CA LEU A 21 -61.55 -39.91 -50.25
C LEU A 21 -60.80 -40.64 -49.11
N ALA A 22 -60.93 -41.97 -49.00
CA ALA A 22 -60.15 -42.78 -48.06
C ALA A 22 -58.72 -43.10 -48.56
N LEU A 23 -58.44 -42.91 -49.86
CA LEU A 23 -57.11 -43.11 -50.47
C LEU A 23 -56.28 -41.83 -50.59
N LEU A 24 -56.81 -40.69 -50.15
CA LEU A 24 -56.12 -39.40 -50.04
C LEU A 24 -56.04 -38.95 -48.58
N TRP A 25 -55.89 -39.89 -47.65
CA TRP A 25 -55.41 -39.54 -46.31
C TRP A 25 -53.92 -39.20 -46.46
N PRO A 26 -53.46 -37.99 -46.11
CA PRO A 26 -52.03 -37.77 -45.98
C PRO A 26 -51.55 -38.78 -44.95
N GLY A 27 -50.63 -39.67 -45.34
CA GLY A 27 -50.05 -40.64 -44.42
C GLY A 27 -49.64 -39.89 -43.16
N GLU A 28 -50.16 -40.32 -42.01
CA GLU A 28 -49.74 -39.80 -40.71
C GLU A 28 -48.23 -40.04 -40.62
N VAL A 29 -47.45 -39.01 -40.91
CA VAL A 29 -46.01 -38.98 -40.66
C VAL A 29 -45.90 -39.04 -39.14
N SER A 30 -45.77 -40.27 -38.64
CA SER A 30 -45.76 -40.63 -37.23
C SER A 30 -44.39 -40.29 -36.67
N CYS A 31 -44.27 -39.04 -36.29
CA CYS A 31 -43.00 -38.39 -36.14
C CYS A 31 -42.59 -38.38 -34.65
N GLY A 32 -41.39 -38.87 -34.33
CA GLY A 32 -40.96 -39.10 -32.93
C GLY A 32 -41.72 -40.20 -32.18
N TYR A 33 -42.50 -41.04 -32.88
CA TYR A 33 -43.39 -42.06 -32.29
C TYR A 33 -42.67 -42.95 -31.27
N HIS A 34 -41.42 -43.32 -31.55
CA HIS A 34 -40.65 -44.22 -30.69
C HIS A 34 -40.20 -43.58 -29.36
N GLU A 35 -39.67 -42.34 -29.37
CA GLU A 35 -39.32 -41.62 -28.13
C GLU A 35 -40.56 -41.29 -27.31
N LYS A 36 -41.65 -40.88 -27.96
CA LYS A 36 -42.93 -40.61 -27.29
C LYS A 36 -43.52 -41.86 -26.66
N ARG A 37 -43.52 -42.98 -27.38
CA ARG A 37 -43.98 -44.28 -26.87
C ARG A 37 -43.11 -44.77 -25.73
N LEU A 38 -41.80 -44.61 -25.84
CA LEU A 38 -40.85 -44.97 -24.80
C LEU A 38 -41.07 -44.13 -23.54
N LEU A 39 -41.23 -42.81 -23.67
CA LEU A 39 -41.44 -41.94 -22.54
C LEU A 39 -42.73 -42.28 -21.77
N HIS A 40 -43.83 -42.55 -22.48
CA HIS A 40 -45.06 -43.04 -21.85
C HIS A 40 -44.88 -44.39 -21.18
N HIS A 41 -44.22 -45.33 -21.85
CA HIS A 41 -43.92 -46.66 -21.31
C HIS A 41 -43.10 -46.59 -20.02
N LEU A 42 -42.11 -45.69 -19.94
CA LEU A 42 -41.25 -45.55 -18.77
C LEU A 42 -41.90 -44.74 -17.65
N LEU A 43 -42.58 -43.63 -17.94
CA LEU A 43 -42.99 -42.66 -16.90
C LEU A 43 -44.44 -42.80 -16.41
N ASP A 44 -45.36 -43.44 -17.15
CA ASP A 44 -46.78 -43.48 -16.75
C ASP A 44 -47.02 -44.24 -15.42
N HIS A 45 -46.13 -45.17 -15.07
CA HIS A 45 -46.17 -45.96 -13.83
C HIS A 45 -44.99 -45.72 -12.89
N TYR A 46 -44.12 -44.76 -13.19
CA TYR A 46 -42.92 -44.51 -12.41
C TYR A 46 -43.23 -43.72 -11.14
N ASN A 47 -42.80 -44.24 -9.98
CA ASN A 47 -42.95 -43.55 -8.70
C ASN A 47 -41.65 -42.82 -8.32
N VAL A 48 -41.71 -41.49 -8.26
CA VAL A 48 -40.57 -40.62 -7.95
C VAL A 48 -40.05 -40.79 -6.51
N LEU A 49 -40.89 -41.28 -5.59
CA LEU A 49 -40.52 -41.45 -4.18
C LEU A 49 -39.83 -42.80 -3.90
N GLU A 50 -39.81 -43.71 -4.86
CA GLU A 50 -39.27 -45.06 -4.71
C GLU A 50 -37.79 -45.09 -5.10
N ARG A 51 -36.94 -45.61 -4.20
CA ARG A 51 -35.50 -45.76 -4.48
C ARG A 51 -35.29 -46.82 -5.57
N PRO A 52 -34.49 -46.55 -6.62
CA PRO A 52 -34.46 -47.38 -7.82
C PRO A 52 -33.51 -48.59 -7.70
N VAL A 53 -33.78 -49.48 -6.75
CA VAL A 53 -33.00 -50.71 -6.49
C VAL A 53 -33.82 -51.97 -6.78
N VAL A 54 -33.17 -53.06 -7.19
CA VAL A 54 -33.86 -54.36 -7.42
C VAL A 54 -34.29 -54.99 -6.11
N ASN A 55 -33.40 -54.99 -5.12
CA ASN A 55 -33.68 -55.47 -3.77
C ASN A 55 -33.66 -54.28 -2.81
N GLU A 56 -34.64 -54.22 -1.90
CA GLU A 56 -34.69 -53.18 -0.87
C GLU A 56 -33.49 -53.24 0.09
N SER A 57 -32.85 -54.40 0.24
CA SER A 57 -31.68 -54.61 1.11
C SER A 57 -30.38 -54.05 0.57
N ASP A 58 -30.28 -53.85 -0.75
CA ASP A 58 -29.02 -53.48 -1.38
C ASP A 58 -28.87 -51.95 -1.41
N PRO A 59 -27.67 -51.40 -1.18
CA PRO A 59 -27.43 -49.97 -1.32
C PRO A 59 -27.48 -49.55 -2.79
N LEU A 60 -27.99 -48.35 -3.06
CA LEU A 60 -27.86 -47.75 -4.39
C LEU A 60 -26.43 -47.21 -4.54
N GLN A 61 -25.68 -47.73 -5.51
CA GLN A 61 -24.37 -47.20 -5.85
C GLN A 61 -24.52 -45.91 -6.66
N LEU A 62 -23.88 -44.85 -6.19
CA LEU A 62 -23.88 -43.52 -6.79
C LEU A 62 -22.43 -43.06 -7.00
N SER A 63 -22.06 -42.78 -8.25
CA SER A 63 -20.76 -42.20 -8.57
C SER A 63 -20.85 -40.67 -8.53
N PHE A 64 -19.93 -40.03 -7.83
CA PHE A 64 -19.88 -38.59 -7.66
C PHE A 64 -18.52 -38.04 -8.12
N GLY A 65 -18.58 -37.09 -9.06
CA GLY A 65 -17.46 -36.31 -9.56
C GLY A 65 -17.64 -34.82 -9.26
N LEU A 66 -16.52 -34.10 -9.21
CA LEU A 66 -16.49 -32.65 -9.06
C LEU A 66 -15.54 -32.07 -10.09
N THR A 67 -16.03 -31.10 -10.85
CA THR A 67 -15.22 -30.29 -11.77
C THR A 67 -15.18 -28.85 -11.27
N LEU A 68 -13.98 -28.26 -11.16
CA LEU A 68 -13.78 -26.91 -10.60
C LEU A 68 -14.42 -25.77 -11.41
N MET A 69 -14.99 -26.05 -12.59
CA MET A 69 -15.82 -25.13 -13.35
C MET A 69 -17.27 -25.06 -12.82
N GLN A 70 -17.48 -25.26 -11.52
CA GLN A 70 -18.80 -25.21 -10.86
C GLN A 70 -19.75 -26.35 -11.27
N ILE A 71 -19.23 -27.55 -11.51
CA ILE A 71 -20.04 -28.69 -11.99
C ILE A 71 -19.88 -29.86 -11.05
N ILE A 72 -21.00 -30.48 -10.68
CA ILE A 72 -21.02 -31.79 -10.03
C ILE A 72 -21.53 -32.83 -11.01
N ASP A 73 -20.91 -34.00 -11.00
CA ASP A 73 -21.27 -35.13 -11.86
C ASP A 73 -21.86 -36.22 -10.96
N VAL A 74 -23.15 -36.53 -11.15
CA VAL A 74 -23.85 -37.53 -10.37
C VAL A 74 -24.38 -38.60 -11.30
N GLU A 75 -23.85 -39.82 -11.18
CA GLU A 75 -24.31 -40.97 -11.96
C GLU A 75 -24.87 -42.05 -11.03
N TRP A 76 -26.09 -42.51 -11.31
CA TRP A 76 -26.70 -43.67 -10.66
C TRP A 76 -27.36 -44.57 -11.70
N ASN A 77 -27.67 -45.80 -11.34
CA ASN A 77 -28.34 -46.74 -12.24
C ASN A 77 -29.74 -47.05 -11.72
N ASP A 78 -30.75 -46.67 -12.52
CA ASP A 78 -32.16 -46.91 -12.26
C ASP A 78 -32.65 -48.13 -13.04
N MET A 79 -33.12 -49.13 -12.32
CA MET A 79 -33.58 -50.40 -12.89
C MET A 79 -34.95 -50.28 -13.58
N ASN A 80 -35.79 -49.34 -13.15
CA ASN A 80 -37.13 -49.10 -13.68
C ASN A 80 -37.09 -48.31 -15.00
N LEU A 81 -35.96 -47.67 -15.30
CA LEU A 81 -35.76 -46.88 -16.51
C LEU A 81 -34.97 -47.62 -17.59
N ARG A 82 -34.97 -48.95 -17.58
CA ARG A 82 -34.27 -49.78 -18.59
C ARG A 82 -35.15 -50.10 -19.79
N TRP A 83 -34.59 -50.02 -20.99
CA TRP A 83 -35.28 -50.45 -22.21
C TRP A 83 -34.33 -51.04 -23.24
N ASN A 84 -34.89 -51.85 -24.14
CA ASN A 84 -34.14 -52.37 -25.27
C ASN A 84 -34.24 -51.40 -26.46
N THR A 85 -33.10 -51.01 -27.03
CA THR A 85 -33.07 -50.05 -28.15
C THR A 85 -33.80 -50.55 -29.39
N SER A 86 -33.80 -51.87 -29.64
CA SER A 86 -34.48 -52.46 -30.81
C SER A 86 -35.98 -52.22 -30.80
N ASP A 87 -36.58 -52.21 -29.63
CA ASP A 87 -38.04 -52.18 -29.47
C ASP A 87 -38.58 -50.77 -29.62
N PHE A 88 -37.73 -49.75 -29.49
CA PHE A 88 -38.08 -48.34 -29.55
C PHE A 88 -37.25 -47.61 -30.61
N GLY A 89 -37.06 -48.22 -31.78
CA GLY A 89 -36.54 -47.51 -32.96
C GLY A 89 -35.09 -47.00 -32.81
N GLY A 90 -34.27 -47.66 -32.00
CA GLY A 90 -32.85 -47.34 -31.84
C GLY A 90 -32.54 -46.21 -30.85
N VAL A 91 -33.50 -45.79 -30.02
CA VAL A 91 -33.30 -44.73 -29.01
C VAL A 91 -32.29 -45.18 -27.96
N LYS A 92 -31.16 -44.46 -27.85
CA LYS A 92 -30.05 -44.78 -26.93
C LYS A 92 -30.14 -44.05 -25.61
N ASP A 93 -30.66 -42.83 -25.60
CA ASP A 93 -30.74 -41.97 -24.43
C ASP A 93 -31.95 -41.02 -24.48
N LEU A 94 -32.40 -40.55 -23.32
CA LEU A 94 -33.53 -39.65 -23.13
C LEU A 94 -33.14 -38.54 -22.14
N ARG A 95 -33.71 -37.34 -22.30
CA ARG A 95 -33.55 -36.23 -21.36
C ARG A 95 -34.85 -36.03 -20.60
N VAL A 96 -34.81 -36.19 -19.28
CA VAL A 96 -36.00 -36.05 -18.44
C VAL A 96 -35.75 -35.01 -17.36
N PRO A 97 -36.69 -34.09 -17.11
CA PRO A 97 -36.55 -33.13 -16.02
C PRO A 97 -36.41 -33.83 -14.66
N PRO A 98 -35.56 -33.31 -13.75
CA PRO A 98 -35.19 -34.00 -12.52
C PRO A 98 -36.35 -34.16 -11.53
N HIS A 99 -37.41 -33.35 -11.65
CA HIS A 99 -38.62 -33.47 -10.81
C HIS A 99 -39.56 -34.62 -11.20
N ARG A 100 -39.31 -35.29 -12.34
CA ARG A 100 -40.10 -36.45 -12.80
C ARG A 100 -39.41 -37.79 -12.54
N LEU A 101 -38.18 -37.78 -12.05
CA LEU A 101 -37.39 -38.95 -11.74
C LEU A 101 -37.01 -38.93 -10.26
N TRP A 102 -36.77 -40.12 -9.68
CA TRP A 102 -36.12 -40.19 -8.39
C TRP A 102 -34.71 -39.60 -8.53
N LYS A 103 -34.34 -38.67 -7.63
CA LYS A 103 -33.00 -38.08 -7.59
C LYS A 103 -32.42 -38.22 -6.18
N PRO A 104 -31.12 -38.52 -6.05
CA PRO A 104 -30.46 -38.57 -4.75
C PRO A 104 -30.32 -37.16 -4.16
N ASP A 105 -30.31 -37.07 -2.83
CA ASP A 105 -30.19 -35.83 -2.05
C ASP A 105 -28.73 -35.54 -1.63
N VAL A 106 -27.82 -35.56 -2.60
CA VAL A 106 -26.41 -35.23 -2.34
C VAL A 106 -26.26 -33.73 -2.16
N LEU A 107 -25.91 -33.30 -0.94
CA LEU A 107 -25.81 -31.90 -0.54
C LEU A 107 -24.44 -31.63 0.11
N MET A 108 -24.04 -30.36 0.13
CA MET A 108 -22.78 -29.95 0.75
C MET A 108 -22.97 -29.69 2.25
N TYR A 109 -22.40 -30.54 3.11
CA TYR A 109 -22.57 -30.45 4.57
C TYR A 109 -22.00 -29.17 5.17
N ASN A 110 -20.89 -28.67 4.64
CA ASN A 110 -20.21 -27.47 5.14
C ASN A 110 -20.54 -26.21 4.32
N SER A 111 -21.75 -26.13 3.76
CA SER A 111 -22.23 -24.96 3.01
C SER A 111 -22.28 -23.68 3.85
N ALA A 112 -21.83 -22.59 3.24
CA ALA A 112 -21.86 -21.22 3.73
C ALA A 112 -22.89 -20.36 2.97
N ASP A 113 -23.62 -20.93 1.99
CA ASP A 113 -24.60 -20.19 1.21
C ASP A 113 -25.99 -20.15 1.89
N GLU A 114 -26.76 -19.11 1.64
CA GLU A 114 -28.13 -18.96 2.18
C GLU A 114 -29.09 -20.00 1.57
N GLY A 115 -28.87 -20.37 0.31
CA GLY A 115 -29.53 -21.49 -0.36
C GLY A 115 -28.71 -22.76 -0.18
N PHE A 116 -29.26 -23.75 0.53
CA PHE A 116 -28.57 -25.02 0.80
C PHE A 116 -28.38 -25.88 -0.48
N ASP A 117 -29.26 -25.71 -1.47
CA ASP A 117 -29.12 -26.23 -2.83
C ASP A 117 -28.93 -25.06 -3.79
N SER A 118 -27.67 -24.79 -4.17
CA SER A 118 -27.29 -23.73 -5.10
C SER A 118 -27.14 -24.22 -6.55
N THR A 119 -27.61 -25.44 -6.85
CA THR A 119 -27.49 -26.05 -8.17
C THR A 119 -28.63 -25.64 -9.10
N TYR A 120 -28.30 -25.46 -10.38
CA TYR A 120 -29.29 -25.23 -11.42
C TYR A 120 -29.87 -26.56 -11.92
N PRO A 121 -31.21 -26.74 -11.92
CA PRO A 121 -31.82 -28.01 -12.29
C PRO A 121 -31.72 -28.25 -13.80
N THR A 122 -30.75 -29.07 -14.22
CA THR A 122 -30.58 -29.55 -15.59
C THR A 122 -31.41 -30.81 -15.85
N ASN A 123 -31.62 -31.16 -17.13
CA ASN A 123 -32.27 -32.42 -17.45
C ASN A 123 -31.31 -33.60 -17.15
N VAL A 124 -31.85 -34.68 -16.62
CA VAL A 124 -31.13 -35.94 -16.39
C VAL A 124 -31.04 -36.68 -17.72
N VAL A 125 -29.82 -37.11 -18.10
CA VAL A 125 -29.58 -37.93 -19.28
C VAL A 125 -29.71 -39.40 -18.86
N VAL A 126 -30.80 -40.04 -19.28
CA VAL A 126 -31.09 -41.45 -19.00
C VAL A 126 -30.66 -42.27 -20.21
N ARG A 127 -29.80 -43.27 -20.03
CA ARG A 127 -29.35 -44.21 -21.07
C ARG A 127 -30.18 -45.49 -21.05
N ASN A 128 -30.20 -46.21 -22.17
CA ASN A 128 -30.99 -47.44 -22.34
C ASN A 128 -30.68 -48.56 -21.34
N ASN A 129 -29.46 -48.58 -20.79
CA ASN A 129 -29.03 -49.53 -19.77
C ASN A 129 -29.52 -49.18 -18.34
N GLY A 130 -30.26 -48.09 -18.16
CA GLY A 130 -30.74 -47.58 -16.88
C GLY A 130 -29.79 -46.59 -16.18
N SER A 131 -28.59 -46.33 -16.72
CA SER A 131 -27.71 -45.28 -16.18
C SER A 131 -28.34 -43.90 -16.36
N CYS A 132 -28.42 -43.16 -15.27
CA CYS A 132 -28.92 -41.80 -15.17
C CYS A 132 -27.76 -40.89 -14.80
N LEU A 133 -27.43 -39.96 -15.69
CA LEU A 133 -26.39 -38.96 -15.49
C LEU A 133 -27.04 -37.59 -15.24
N TYR A 134 -26.75 -37.00 -14.08
CA TYR A 134 -27.21 -35.68 -13.69
C TYR A 134 -26.01 -34.77 -13.44
N VAL A 135 -25.91 -33.73 -14.26
CA VAL A 135 -24.78 -32.80 -14.24
C VAL A 135 -25.33 -31.39 -14.05
N PRO A 136 -25.70 -30.98 -12.84
CA PRO A 136 -26.16 -29.62 -12.59
C PRO A 136 -24.96 -28.68 -12.33
N PRO A 137 -24.89 -27.52 -12.99
CA PRO A 137 -23.93 -26.50 -12.62
C PRO A 137 -24.42 -25.72 -11.39
N GLY A 138 -23.51 -25.30 -10.52
CA GLY A 138 -23.85 -24.60 -9.28
C GLY A 138 -22.65 -23.94 -8.61
N ILE A 139 -22.86 -22.74 -8.07
CA ILE A 139 -21.83 -22.06 -7.26
C ILE A 139 -21.90 -22.61 -5.85
N PHE A 140 -20.86 -23.34 -5.44
CA PHE A 140 -20.73 -23.86 -4.08
C PHE A 140 -19.92 -22.88 -3.22
N LYS A 141 -20.48 -22.47 -2.09
CA LYS A 141 -19.77 -21.71 -1.06
C LYS A 141 -19.55 -22.60 0.16
N SER A 142 -18.32 -23.00 0.42
CA SER A 142 -17.98 -23.83 1.58
C SER A 142 -17.37 -22.99 2.70
N THR A 143 -17.64 -23.37 3.95
CA THR A 143 -16.91 -22.87 5.11
C THR A 143 -15.50 -23.47 5.14
N CYS A 144 -14.50 -22.61 5.20
CA CYS A 144 -13.09 -22.98 5.25
C CYS A 144 -12.35 -22.15 6.31
N LYS A 145 -11.55 -22.80 7.14
CA LYS A 145 -10.68 -22.12 8.11
C LYS A 145 -9.38 -21.73 7.40
N ILE A 146 -9.13 -20.42 7.30
CA ILE A 146 -7.91 -19.87 6.71
C ILE A 146 -6.83 -19.75 7.79
N ASP A 147 -5.65 -20.32 7.56
CA ASP A 147 -4.48 -20.18 8.44
C ASP A 147 -3.60 -19.02 7.98
N ILE A 148 -3.53 -17.95 8.78
CA ILE A 148 -2.78 -16.72 8.44
C ILE A 148 -1.40 -16.63 9.08
N THR A 149 -0.92 -17.68 9.74
CA THR A 149 0.38 -17.69 10.44
C THR A 149 1.54 -17.25 9.54
N TRP A 150 1.57 -17.75 8.30
CA TRP A 150 2.63 -17.51 7.32
C TRP A 150 2.30 -16.45 6.27
N PHE A 151 1.22 -15.69 6.43
CA PHE A 151 0.83 -14.65 5.47
C PHE A 151 1.99 -13.68 5.15
N PRO A 152 2.26 -13.36 3.86
CA PRO A 152 1.54 -13.75 2.64
C PRO A 152 2.09 -15.01 1.92
N PHE A 153 2.99 -15.77 2.55
CA PHE A 153 3.61 -16.99 1.99
C PHE A 153 2.83 -18.27 2.36
N ASP A 154 1.51 -18.15 2.47
CA ASP A 154 0.60 -19.17 2.99
C ASP A 154 0.08 -20.12 1.90
N ASP A 155 -0.01 -21.40 2.26
CA ASP A 155 -0.76 -22.43 1.54
C ASP A 155 -2.07 -22.70 2.31
N GLN A 156 -3.20 -22.73 1.62
CA GLN A 156 -4.52 -22.95 2.20
C GLN A 156 -5.12 -24.26 1.71
N ARG A 157 -5.80 -24.96 2.61
CA ARG A 157 -6.53 -26.21 2.30
C ARG A 157 -7.98 -26.06 2.72
N CYS A 158 -8.87 -25.98 1.74
CA CYS A 158 -10.31 -25.86 1.96
C CYS A 158 -11.03 -27.15 1.58
N GLU A 159 -11.75 -27.73 2.52
CA GLU A 159 -12.51 -28.97 2.30
C GLU A 159 -13.95 -28.66 1.89
N MET A 160 -14.48 -29.39 0.92
CA MET A 160 -15.89 -29.39 0.53
C MET A 160 -16.41 -30.81 0.73
N LYS A 161 -17.42 -30.97 1.59
CA LYS A 161 -17.96 -32.28 1.98
C LYS A 161 -19.33 -32.49 1.38
N PHE A 162 -19.48 -33.49 0.54
CA PHE A 162 -20.73 -33.86 -0.11
C PHE A 162 -21.24 -35.19 0.45
N GLY A 163 -22.52 -35.25 0.79
CA GLY A 163 -23.13 -36.47 1.29
C GLY A 163 -24.65 -36.38 1.26
N SER A 164 -25.31 -37.51 1.48
CA SER A 164 -26.76 -37.58 1.59
C SER A 164 -27.21 -37.06 2.97
N TRP A 165 -28.34 -36.35 3.04
CA TRP A 165 -28.89 -35.91 4.34
C TRP A 165 -29.91 -36.91 4.90
N THR A 166 -30.59 -37.67 4.03
CA THR A 166 -31.70 -38.55 4.39
C THR A 166 -31.35 -40.04 4.42
N TYR A 167 -30.46 -40.50 3.53
CA TYR A 167 -30.04 -41.89 3.42
C TYR A 167 -28.70 -42.14 4.11
N ASP A 168 -28.62 -43.25 4.86
CA ASP A 168 -27.37 -43.80 5.42
C ASP A 168 -26.62 -44.68 4.40
N GLY A 169 -25.42 -45.13 4.76
CA GLY A 169 -24.52 -45.89 3.88
C GLY A 169 -24.99 -47.30 3.50
N TYR A 170 -25.97 -47.89 4.21
CA TYR A 170 -26.60 -49.14 3.79
C TYR A 170 -27.68 -48.90 2.72
N GLN A 171 -28.18 -47.67 2.59
CA GLN A 171 -29.22 -47.30 1.62
C GLN A 171 -28.62 -46.63 0.38
N LEU A 172 -27.60 -45.80 0.55
CA LEU A 172 -26.96 -45.07 -0.54
C LEU A 172 -25.45 -45.10 -0.37
N ASP A 173 -24.76 -45.73 -1.32
CA ASP A 173 -23.31 -45.88 -1.33
C ASP A 173 -22.69 -44.87 -2.32
N LEU A 174 -22.11 -43.79 -1.78
CA LEU A 174 -21.38 -42.78 -2.55
C LEU A 174 -19.96 -43.26 -2.87
N GLN A 175 -19.62 -43.27 -4.15
CA GLN A 175 -18.32 -43.66 -4.70
C GLN A 175 -17.68 -42.50 -5.46
N LEU A 176 -16.36 -42.33 -5.36
CA LEU A 176 -15.63 -41.37 -6.18
C LEU A 176 -15.63 -41.83 -7.64
N GLN A 177 -15.84 -40.90 -8.58
CA GLN A 177 -15.71 -41.19 -10.01
C GLN A 177 -14.26 -41.43 -10.42
N ASP A 178 -13.33 -40.59 -9.96
CA ASP A 178 -11.89 -40.69 -10.21
C ASP A 178 -11.10 -40.70 -8.90
N GLU A 179 -10.26 -41.71 -8.69
CA GLU A 179 -9.41 -41.83 -7.48
C GLU A 179 -8.38 -40.68 -7.36
N ALA A 180 -8.08 -39.98 -8.46
CA ALA A 180 -7.17 -38.83 -8.49
C ALA A 180 -7.78 -37.54 -7.88
N GLY A 181 -9.10 -37.50 -7.68
CA GLY A 181 -9.82 -36.35 -7.11
C GLY A 181 -10.71 -35.63 -8.12
N GLY A 182 -10.83 -34.31 -7.99
CA GLY A 182 -11.68 -33.49 -8.87
C GLY A 182 -11.01 -33.16 -10.21
N ASP A 183 -11.80 -33.00 -11.27
CA ASP A 183 -11.30 -32.62 -12.59
C ASP A 183 -10.89 -31.13 -12.63
N ILE A 184 -9.68 -30.90 -13.15
CA ILE A 184 -8.99 -29.60 -13.24
C ILE A 184 -8.87 -29.16 -14.71
N SER A 185 -9.26 -30.00 -15.68
CA SER A 185 -9.11 -29.76 -17.13
C SER A 185 -9.63 -28.38 -17.59
N SER A 186 -10.74 -27.95 -17.00
CA SER A 186 -11.45 -26.72 -17.34
C SER A 186 -11.26 -25.59 -16.32
N PHE A 187 -10.22 -25.67 -15.46
CA PHE A 187 -9.94 -24.65 -14.46
C PHE A 187 -9.40 -23.35 -15.08
N VAL A 188 -10.02 -22.22 -14.71
CA VAL A 188 -9.53 -20.89 -15.08
C VAL A 188 -8.60 -20.37 -13.99
N THR A 189 -7.36 -20.04 -14.36
CA THR A 189 -6.34 -19.59 -13.40
C THR A 189 -6.71 -18.29 -12.71
N ASN A 190 -6.46 -18.22 -11.39
CA ASN A 190 -6.70 -17.03 -10.58
C ASN A 190 -5.46 -16.11 -10.50
N GLY A 191 -5.71 -14.81 -10.33
CA GLY A 191 -4.66 -13.78 -10.24
C GLY A 191 -3.95 -13.70 -8.88
N GLU A 192 -4.62 -14.10 -7.81
CA GLU A 192 -4.15 -14.08 -6.41
C GLU A 192 -3.65 -15.46 -5.97
N TRP A 193 -4.35 -16.52 -6.37
CA TRP A 193 -4.09 -17.90 -5.93
C TRP A 193 -3.62 -18.79 -7.08
N GLU A 194 -2.72 -19.72 -6.76
CA GLU A 194 -2.29 -20.83 -7.60
C GLU A 194 -2.93 -22.11 -7.08
N LEU A 195 -3.60 -22.87 -7.94
CA LEU A 195 -4.19 -24.16 -7.58
C LEU A 195 -3.10 -25.23 -7.58
N ILE A 196 -2.86 -25.86 -6.42
CA ILE A 196 -1.90 -26.97 -6.30
C ILE A 196 -2.58 -28.29 -6.68
N GLY A 197 -3.83 -28.50 -6.28
CA GLY A 197 -4.61 -29.69 -6.61
C GLY A 197 -5.93 -29.80 -5.86
N VAL A 198 -6.76 -30.77 -6.26
CA VAL A 198 -8.06 -31.08 -5.64
C VAL A 198 -8.19 -32.58 -5.36
N PRO A 199 -7.41 -33.15 -4.42
CA PRO A 199 -7.58 -34.54 -4.02
C PRO A 199 -8.99 -34.77 -3.44
N GLY A 200 -9.62 -35.85 -3.90
CA GLY A 200 -10.90 -36.33 -3.39
C GLY A 200 -10.69 -37.53 -2.47
N LYS A 201 -11.49 -37.62 -1.41
CA LYS A 201 -11.43 -38.72 -0.44
C LYS A 201 -12.84 -39.13 -0.03
N ARG A 202 -13.14 -40.43 -0.11
CA ARG A 202 -14.33 -41.04 0.48
C ARG A 202 -14.09 -41.27 1.97
N ASN A 203 -15.00 -40.83 2.84
CA ASN A 203 -15.00 -41.19 4.25
C ASN A 203 -16.30 -41.90 4.63
N GLU A 204 -16.19 -42.77 5.64
CA GLU A 204 -17.30 -43.50 6.24
C GLU A 204 -17.32 -43.14 7.73
N ILE A 205 -18.31 -42.36 8.14
CA ILE A 205 -18.37 -41.71 9.45
C ILE A 205 -19.55 -42.28 10.25
N TYR A 206 -19.28 -42.70 11.49
CA TYR A 206 -20.33 -43.07 12.45
C TYR A 206 -20.60 -41.89 13.37
N TYR A 207 -21.81 -41.34 13.34
CA TYR A 207 -22.21 -40.24 14.22
C TYR A 207 -22.71 -40.76 15.57
N ASN A 208 -22.51 -39.99 16.65
CA ASN A 208 -22.96 -40.39 17.99
C ASN A 208 -24.48 -40.58 18.10
N CYS A 209 -25.27 -40.04 17.18
CA CYS A 209 -26.72 -40.18 17.16
C CYS A 209 -27.21 -41.49 16.53
N CYS A 210 -26.41 -42.13 15.66
CA CYS A 210 -26.85 -43.22 14.79
C CYS A 210 -25.79 -44.34 14.70
N PRO A 211 -26.15 -45.62 14.88
CA PRO A 211 -25.22 -46.74 14.72
C PRO A 211 -24.86 -47.05 13.26
N GLU A 212 -25.58 -46.49 12.29
CA GLU A 212 -25.35 -46.66 10.85
C GLU A 212 -24.22 -45.74 10.35
N PRO A 213 -23.41 -46.19 9.36
CA PRO A 213 -22.39 -45.34 8.75
C PRO A 213 -23.03 -44.33 7.81
N TYR A 214 -22.54 -43.09 7.82
CA TYR A 214 -22.84 -42.08 6.81
C TYR A 214 -21.62 -41.91 5.92
N ILE A 215 -21.84 -41.96 4.60
CA ILE A 215 -20.77 -41.85 3.61
C ILE A 215 -20.74 -40.42 3.10
N ASP A 216 -19.58 -39.78 3.16
CA ASP A 216 -19.33 -38.47 2.57
C ASP A 216 -18.10 -38.50 1.67
N ILE A 217 -18.14 -37.67 0.63
CA ILE A 217 -17.01 -37.43 -0.27
C ILE A 217 -16.48 -36.04 0.03
N THR A 218 -15.22 -35.97 0.45
CA THR A 218 -14.52 -34.72 0.72
C THR A 218 -13.55 -34.39 -0.40
N PHE A 219 -13.75 -33.27 -1.08
CA PHE A 219 -12.76 -32.68 -1.98
C PHE A 219 -11.98 -31.60 -1.23
N ALA A 220 -10.64 -31.70 -1.21
CA ALA A 220 -9.80 -30.70 -0.58
C ALA A 220 -9.16 -29.81 -1.65
N VAL A 221 -9.64 -28.58 -1.79
CA VAL A 221 -9.05 -27.56 -2.67
C VAL A 221 -7.80 -27.00 -2.00
N VAL A 222 -6.63 -27.33 -2.55
CA VAL A 222 -5.33 -26.87 -2.05
C VAL A 222 -4.83 -25.73 -2.94
N ILE A 223 -4.69 -24.53 -2.37
CA ILE A 223 -4.30 -23.30 -3.07
C ILE A 223 -3.11 -22.62 -2.39
N ARG A 224 -2.26 -21.98 -3.18
CA ARG A 224 -1.10 -21.21 -2.75
C ARG A 224 -1.26 -19.74 -3.09
N ARG A 225 -0.96 -18.85 -2.15
CA ARG A 225 -1.00 -17.41 -2.43
C ARG A 225 0.22 -16.98 -3.25
N LYS A 226 0.00 -16.13 -4.24
CA LYS A 226 1.09 -15.48 -4.97
C LYS A 226 1.57 -14.22 -4.23
N THR A 227 2.87 -14.13 -3.96
CA THR A 227 3.43 -13.22 -2.94
C THR A 227 3.97 -11.89 -3.45
N LEU A 228 4.29 -11.77 -4.75
CA LEU A 228 5.01 -10.60 -5.30
C LEU A 228 4.30 -9.27 -5.05
N TYR A 229 2.97 -9.25 -5.17
CA TYR A 229 2.17 -8.06 -4.92
C TYR A 229 2.36 -7.53 -3.49
N TYR A 230 2.28 -8.43 -2.49
CA TYR A 230 2.45 -8.08 -1.08
C TYR A 230 3.90 -7.72 -0.75
N PHE A 231 4.87 -8.35 -1.40
CA PHE A 231 6.29 -8.03 -1.22
C PHE A 231 6.58 -6.56 -1.58
N PHE A 232 6.19 -6.12 -2.78
CA PHE A 232 6.47 -4.75 -3.24
C PHE A 232 5.59 -3.69 -2.58
N ASN A 233 4.33 -3.99 -2.26
CA ASN A 233 3.40 -2.99 -1.73
C ASN A 233 3.37 -2.93 -0.20
N LEU A 234 3.74 -4.02 0.51
CA LEU A 234 3.73 -4.06 1.98
C LEU A 234 5.14 -4.13 2.58
N ILE A 235 5.99 -5.05 2.11
CA ILE A 235 7.29 -5.31 2.76
C ILE A 235 8.31 -4.23 2.42
N VAL A 236 8.48 -3.89 1.14
CA VAL A 236 9.47 -2.90 0.68
C VAL A 236 9.27 -1.52 1.33
N PRO A 237 8.05 -0.92 1.35
CA PRO A 237 7.81 0.36 2.00
C PRO A 237 8.11 0.33 3.51
N CYS A 238 7.74 -0.75 4.20
CA CYS A 238 8.03 -0.90 5.63
C CYS A 238 9.51 -0.95 5.96
N VAL A 239 10.28 -1.73 5.21
CA VAL A 239 11.74 -1.82 5.41
C VAL A 239 12.39 -0.45 5.16
N LEU A 240 11.94 0.26 4.13
CA LEU A 240 12.43 1.61 3.81
C LEU A 240 12.09 2.62 4.92
N ILE A 241 10.85 2.66 5.41
CA ILE A 241 10.44 3.54 6.52
C ILE A 241 11.18 3.20 7.81
N ALA A 242 11.35 1.91 8.13
CA ALA A 242 12.11 1.47 9.30
C ALA A 242 13.58 1.91 9.21
N SER A 243 14.19 1.84 8.02
CA SER A 243 15.56 2.32 7.79
C SER A 243 15.70 3.83 8.03
N MET A 244 14.67 4.62 7.72
CA MET A 244 14.67 6.07 7.95
C MET A 244 14.69 6.44 9.43
N ALA A 245 14.07 5.63 10.31
CA ALA A 245 14.10 5.87 11.75
C ALA A 245 15.53 5.86 12.31
N LEU A 246 16.39 4.97 11.78
CA LEU A 246 17.80 4.85 12.18
C LEU A 246 18.62 6.09 11.77
N LEU A 247 18.27 6.71 10.64
CA LEU A 247 18.94 7.92 10.16
C LEU A 247 18.69 9.13 11.07
N GLY A 248 17.62 9.13 11.88
CA GLY A 248 17.36 10.20 12.85
C GLY A 248 18.47 10.34 13.91
N PHE A 249 19.14 9.24 14.27
CA PHE A 249 20.30 9.25 15.17
C PHE A 249 21.59 9.74 14.50
N THR A 250 21.56 10.04 13.21
CA THR A 250 22.69 10.70 12.52
C THR A 250 22.55 12.21 12.51
N LEU A 251 21.36 12.75 12.82
CA LEU A 251 21.14 14.19 12.87
C LEU A 251 21.68 14.80 14.17
N PRO A 252 22.41 15.93 14.07
CA PRO A 252 22.85 16.65 15.25
C PRO A 252 21.64 17.24 15.99
N PRO A 253 21.62 17.20 17.34
CA PRO A 253 20.53 17.74 18.15
C PRO A 253 20.33 19.26 17.96
N ASP A 254 21.34 19.98 17.48
CA ASP A 254 21.25 21.41 17.14
C ASP A 254 20.24 21.74 16.02
N SER A 255 19.86 20.75 15.21
CA SER A 255 19.04 20.97 14.00
C SER A 255 17.57 21.27 14.29
N GLY A 256 17.06 21.01 15.50
CA GLY A 256 15.63 21.14 15.85
C GLY A 256 14.70 20.14 15.12
N GLU A 257 15.04 19.79 13.88
CA GLU A 257 14.34 18.84 13.00
C GLU A 257 14.42 17.39 13.50
N LYS A 258 15.40 17.06 14.36
CA LYS A 258 15.62 15.70 14.87
C LYS A 258 14.39 15.09 15.56
N LEU A 259 13.71 15.86 16.42
CA LEU A 259 12.50 15.39 17.10
C LEU A 259 11.33 15.25 16.13
N SER A 260 11.16 16.25 15.25
CA SER A 260 10.10 16.28 14.23
C SER A 260 10.19 15.05 13.31
N LEU A 261 11.39 14.70 12.85
CA LEU A 261 11.67 13.49 12.07
C LEU A 261 11.20 12.21 12.79
N GLY A 262 11.56 12.04 14.06
CA GLY A 262 11.19 10.83 14.82
C GLY A 262 9.67 10.69 14.99
N VAL A 263 8.99 11.78 15.34
CA VAL A 263 7.53 11.80 15.56
C VAL A 263 6.77 11.58 14.25
N THR A 264 7.20 12.22 13.15
CA THR A 264 6.56 12.07 11.84
C THR A 264 6.77 10.68 11.24
N ILE A 265 7.94 10.06 11.43
CA ILE A 265 8.16 8.65 11.05
C ILE A 265 7.21 7.73 11.84
N LEU A 266 7.07 7.93 13.15
CA LEU A 266 6.14 7.15 13.97
C LEU A 266 4.70 7.28 13.47
N LEU A 267 4.24 8.49 13.17
CA LEU A 267 2.90 8.73 12.63
C LEU A 267 2.72 8.08 11.24
N SER A 268 3.74 8.18 10.37
CA SER A 268 3.67 7.58 9.04
C SER A 268 3.61 6.06 9.10
N LEU A 269 4.37 5.45 10.01
CA LEU A 269 4.38 4.01 10.24
C LEU A 269 3.03 3.56 10.81
N THR A 270 2.46 4.25 11.81
CA THR A 270 1.17 3.86 12.39
C THR A 270 0.01 3.96 11.40
N VAL A 271 -0.02 4.99 10.56
CA VAL A 271 -1.01 5.11 9.47
C VAL A 271 -0.86 3.96 8.47
N PHE A 272 0.37 3.64 8.06
CA PHE A 272 0.62 2.53 7.16
C PHE A 272 0.17 1.19 7.78
N LEU A 273 0.54 0.93 9.04
CA LEU A 273 0.20 -0.29 9.75
C LEU A 273 -1.31 -0.48 9.98
N ASN A 274 -2.03 0.59 10.34
CA ASN A 274 -3.48 0.56 10.46
C ASN A 274 -4.14 0.16 9.14
N MET A 275 -3.62 0.65 8.02
CA MET A 275 -4.13 0.26 6.71
C MET A 275 -3.81 -1.21 6.39
N VAL A 276 -2.60 -1.70 6.66
CA VAL A 276 -2.31 -3.13 6.42
C VAL A 276 -3.22 -4.01 7.27
N ALA A 277 -3.53 -3.60 8.49
CA ALA A 277 -4.50 -4.28 9.35
C ALA A 277 -5.91 -4.33 8.74
N GLU A 278 -6.37 -3.30 8.01
CA GLU A 278 -7.65 -3.34 7.27
C GLU A 278 -7.64 -4.37 6.12
N THR A 279 -6.48 -4.66 5.54
CA THR A 279 -6.35 -5.59 4.41
C THR A 279 -6.20 -7.06 4.83
N MET A 280 -5.84 -7.31 6.08
CA MET A 280 -5.69 -8.67 6.61
C MET A 280 -7.01 -9.12 7.26
N PRO A 281 -7.42 -10.39 7.10
CA PRO A 281 -8.61 -10.89 7.78
C PRO A 281 -8.42 -10.81 9.31
N ALA A 282 -9.42 -10.27 10.01
CA ALA A 282 -9.40 -10.14 11.46
C ALA A 282 -9.70 -11.51 12.11
N THR A 283 -8.66 -12.31 12.38
CA THR A 283 -8.77 -13.56 13.14
C THR A 283 -7.92 -13.53 14.40
N SER A 284 -8.43 -14.06 15.50
CA SER A 284 -7.72 -14.12 16.79
C SER A 284 -6.86 -15.37 16.99
N ASP A 285 -6.98 -16.37 16.12
CA ASP A 285 -6.39 -17.71 16.32
C ASP A 285 -4.86 -17.70 16.28
N ALA A 286 -4.27 -16.81 15.47
CA ALA A 286 -2.83 -16.62 15.38
C ALA A 286 -2.49 -15.20 14.90
N VAL A 287 -1.37 -14.66 15.38
CA VAL A 287 -0.81 -13.41 14.87
C VAL A 287 0.06 -13.71 13.64
N PRO A 288 -0.19 -13.10 12.47
CA PRO A 288 0.63 -13.28 11.27
C PRO A 288 2.10 -12.93 11.52
N LEU A 289 3.03 -13.63 10.85
CA LEU A 289 4.46 -13.28 10.86
C LEU A 289 4.69 -11.80 10.48
N LEU A 290 3.94 -11.29 9.51
CA LEU A 290 4.01 -9.89 9.13
C LEU A 290 3.52 -8.96 10.26
N GLY A 291 2.49 -9.37 11.00
CA GLY A 291 1.97 -8.64 12.16
C GLY A 291 2.97 -8.60 13.32
N THR A 292 3.69 -9.68 13.60
CA THR A 292 4.74 -9.68 14.64
C THR A 292 5.90 -8.78 14.25
N TYR A 293 6.31 -8.79 12.98
CA TYR A 293 7.31 -7.86 12.45
C TYR A 293 6.90 -6.39 12.62
N PHE A 294 5.67 -6.04 12.26
CA PHE A 294 5.16 -4.68 12.39
C PHE A 294 5.07 -4.20 13.83
N ASN A 295 4.64 -5.05 14.75
CA ASN A 295 4.66 -4.73 16.17
C ASN A 295 6.08 -4.48 16.69
N CYS A 296 7.06 -5.27 16.22
CA CYS A 296 8.47 -5.08 16.57
C CYS A 296 9.01 -3.74 16.06
N ILE A 297 8.70 -3.36 14.80
CA ILE A 297 9.13 -2.06 14.26
C ILE A 297 8.43 -0.91 14.99
N MET A 298 7.14 -1.02 15.27
CA MET A 298 6.39 0.03 15.96
C MET A 298 6.98 0.32 17.35
N PHE A 299 7.31 -0.74 18.11
CA PHE A 299 7.98 -0.59 19.41
C PHE A 299 9.38 0.02 19.27
N MET A 300 10.15 -0.41 18.27
CA MET A 300 11.48 0.14 17.97
C MET A 300 11.42 1.63 17.63
N VAL A 301 10.49 2.07 16.78
CA VAL A 301 10.32 3.48 16.44
C VAL A 301 9.82 4.28 17.65
N ALA A 302 8.87 3.77 18.43
CA ALA A 302 8.39 4.45 19.63
C ALA A 302 9.51 4.67 20.68
N SER A 303 10.30 3.63 20.95
CA SER A 303 11.46 3.73 21.86
C SER A 303 12.57 4.63 21.30
N SER A 304 12.72 4.72 19.98
CA SER A 304 13.66 5.65 19.33
C SER A 304 13.28 7.12 19.55
N VAL A 305 11.98 7.45 19.53
CA VAL A 305 11.47 8.81 19.80
C VAL A 305 11.71 9.19 21.26
N VAL A 306 11.40 8.28 22.21
CA VAL A 306 11.68 8.50 23.63
C VAL A 306 13.17 8.73 23.88
N SER A 307 14.03 7.92 23.26
CA SER A 307 15.49 8.07 23.35
C SER A 307 15.95 9.42 22.78
N THR A 308 15.34 9.89 21.69
CA THR A 308 15.61 11.20 21.09
C THR A 308 15.23 12.35 22.03
N ILE A 309 14.10 12.26 22.73
CA ILE A 309 13.69 13.25 23.75
C ILE A 309 14.71 13.28 24.89
N LEU A 310 15.19 12.13 25.36
CA LEU A 310 16.23 12.06 26.39
C LEU A 310 17.54 12.69 25.91
N ILE A 311 17.98 12.42 24.68
CA ILE A 311 19.19 13.01 24.09
C ILE A 311 19.06 14.53 24.01
N LEU A 312 17.91 15.05 23.59
CA LEU A 312 17.65 16.49 23.52
C LEU A 312 17.63 17.12 24.92
N ASN A 313 17.06 16.44 25.91
CA ASN A 313 17.09 16.87 27.30
C ASN A 313 18.53 16.99 27.83
N TYR A 314 19.39 16.00 27.55
CA TYR A 314 20.81 16.06 27.91
C TYR A 314 21.57 17.16 27.14
N HIS A 315 21.24 17.39 25.87
CA HIS A 315 21.91 18.38 25.03
C HIS A 315 21.68 19.83 25.49
N HIS A 316 20.47 20.15 25.97
CA HIS A 316 20.08 21.50 26.42
C HIS A 316 20.33 21.75 27.92
N ARG A 317 21.10 20.90 28.61
CA ARG A 317 21.49 21.14 30.01
C ARG A 317 22.57 22.23 30.10
N HIS A 318 22.32 23.26 30.92
CA HIS A 318 23.23 24.39 31.13
C HIS A 318 23.90 24.33 32.51
N ALA A 319 25.09 24.93 32.63
CA ALA A 319 25.90 24.98 33.85
C ALA A 319 25.10 25.50 35.07
N ASN A 320 24.25 26.50 34.86
CA ASN A 320 23.45 27.14 35.92
C ASN A 320 22.25 26.32 36.41
N THR A 321 21.95 25.18 35.76
CA THR A 321 20.78 24.33 36.11
C THR A 321 21.17 22.95 36.65
N HIS A 322 22.28 22.35 36.19
CA HIS A 322 22.70 21.01 36.58
C HIS A 322 24.21 20.77 36.40
N GLU A 323 24.90 20.40 37.49
CA GLU A 323 26.26 19.87 37.46
C GLU A 323 26.25 18.33 37.27
N MET A 324 27.19 17.79 36.50
CA MET A 324 27.34 16.33 36.35
C MET A 324 27.91 15.74 37.64
N SER A 325 27.17 14.82 38.28
CA SER A 325 27.71 14.00 39.36
C SER A 325 28.93 13.19 38.88
N ASP A 326 29.92 12.99 39.75
CA ASP A 326 31.18 12.31 39.43
C ASP A 326 30.98 10.90 38.84
N TRP A 327 29.93 10.21 39.26
CA TRP A 327 29.59 8.90 38.70
C TRP A 327 29.10 8.99 37.24
N ILE A 328 28.23 9.96 36.95
CA ILE A 328 27.73 10.24 35.59
C ILE A 328 28.90 10.64 34.68
N ARG A 329 29.82 11.45 35.21
CA ARG A 329 31.05 11.86 34.52
C ARG A 329 31.91 10.67 34.13
N CYS A 330 32.15 9.73 35.06
CA CYS A 330 32.90 8.50 34.79
C CYS A 330 32.24 7.63 33.70
N VAL A 331 30.92 7.44 33.77
CA VAL A 331 30.19 6.58 32.83
C VAL A 331 30.17 7.19 31.42
N PHE A 332 29.77 8.46 31.28
CA PHE A 332 29.56 9.08 29.97
C PHE A 332 30.83 9.66 29.33
N LEU A 333 31.84 10.05 30.11
CA LEU A 333 33.08 10.63 29.55
C LEU A 333 34.22 9.61 29.39
N TYR A 334 34.21 8.51 30.14
CA TYR A 334 35.33 7.54 30.12
C TYR A 334 34.89 6.12 29.71
N TRP A 335 33.87 5.56 30.37
CA TRP A 335 33.50 4.14 30.15
C TRP A 335 32.77 3.91 28.82
N LEU A 336 31.69 4.64 28.54
CA LEU A 336 30.91 4.53 27.29
C LEU A 336 31.71 4.91 26.03
N PRO A 337 32.47 6.02 26.00
CA PRO A 337 33.27 6.38 24.83
C PRO A 337 34.37 5.35 24.51
N TRP A 338 34.94 4.69 25.53
CA TRP A 338 35.91 3.62 25.34
C TRP A 338 35.30 2.42 24.60
N ILE A 339 34.09 1.99 25.00
CA ILE A 339 33.33 0.92 24.33
C ILE A 339 32.97 1.33 22.90
N LEU A 340 32.54 2.58 22.71
CA LEU A 340 32.05 3.11 21.43
C LEU A 340 33.18 3.62 20.50
N ARG A 341 34.45 3.48 20.89
CA ARG A 341 35.62 4.01 20.16
C ARG A 341 35.51 5.50 19.81
N MET A 342 34.93 6.30 20.70
CA MET A 342 34.84 7.76 20.53
C MET A 342 35.93 8.47 21.32
N SER A 343 36.53 9.47 20.69
CA SER A 343 37.51 10.35 21.31
C SER A 343 36.89 11.71 21.56
N ARG A 344 37.23 12.33 22.70
CA ARG A 344 36.76 13.66 23.05
C ARG A 344 37.25 14.68 22.01
N PRO A 345 36.35 15.46 21.37
CA PRO A 345 36.77 16.46 20.40
C PRO A 345 37.54 17.58 21.12
N GLY A 346 38.82 17.75 20.78
CA GLY A 346 39.66 18.83 21.30
C GLY A 346 40.63 18.46 22.44
N SER A 347 40.62 17.24 22.98
CA SER A 347 41.74 16.78 23.83
C SER A 347 42.76 16.04 22.97
N ALA A 348 43.97 16.58 22.84
CA ALA A 348 45.10 15.81 22.33
C ALA A 348 45.30 14.60 23.25
N THR A 349 45.26 13.41 22.66
CA THR A 349 45.39 12.13 23.36
C THR A 349 46.76 12.01 24.01
N THR A 350 46.81 11.86 25.32
CA THR A 350 47.77 10.94 25.94
C THR A 350 46.98 9.85 26.67
N PRO A 351 47.14 8.56 26.31
CA PRO A 351 46.73 7.49 27.22
C PRO A 351 47.57 7.59 28.49
N PRO A 352 47.11 7.14 29.68
CA PRO A 352 47.87 7.33 30.90
C PRO A 352 49.17 6.50 30.82
N PRO A 353 50.37 7.12 30.76
CA PRO A 353 51.60 6.41 30.99
C PRO A 353 51.91 6.52 32.48
N ALA A 354 52.30 5.42 33.10
CA ALA A 354 52.92 5.45 34.40
C ALA A 354 54.10 6.47 34.39
N ARG A 355 54.04 7.45 35.30
CA ARG A 355 55.15 8.32 35.77
C ARG A 355 56.19 8.73 34.71
N ALA A 356 55.93 9.85 34.03
CA ALA A 356 56.97 10.79 33.57
C ALA A 356 56.38 12.21 33.52
N PRO A 357 57.11 13.26 33.91
CA PRO A 357 56.59 14.63 33.92
C PRO A 357 56.43 15.19 32.49
N PRO A 358 55.43 16.06 32.24
CA PRO A 358 55.15 16.63 30.93
C PRO A 358 56.17 17.72 30.52
N PRO A 359 56.29 18.03 29.21
CA PRO A 359 57.17 19.08 28.71
C PRO A 359 56.65 20.50 29.07
N PRO A 360 57.55 21.49 29.28
CA PRO A 360 57.26 22.73 30.01
C PRO A 360 56.39 23.77 29.27
N ASP A 361 56.23 23.70 27.95
CA ASP A 361 55.69 24.83 27.17
C ASP A 361 54.16 24.99 27.19
N LEU A 362 53.39 23.92 27.45
CA LEU A 362 51.92 24.02 27.55
C LEU A 362 51.47 24.40 28.97
N GLU A 363 52.20 23.95 29.99
CA GLU A 363 51.97 24.38 31.39
C GLU A 363 52.32 25.85 31.58
N LEU A 364 53.27 26.42 30.82
CA LEU A 364 53.65 27.83 30.92
C LEU A 364 52.51 28.77 30.47
N ARG A 365 51.69 28.40 29.49
CA ARG A 365 50.56 29.21 29.00
C ARG A 365 49.32 29.12 29.91
N GLU A 366 49.12 27.95 30.55
CA GLU A 366 48.07 27.75 31.56
C GLU A 366 48.48 28.29 32.96
N ARG A 367 49.78 28.29 33.27
CA ARG A 367 50.36 28.99 34.43
C ARG A 367 50.43 30.50 34.22
N SER A 368 50.66 31.01 33.01
CA SER A 368 50.61 32.46 32.71
C SER A 368 49.21 33.01 32.98
N SER A 369 48.16 32.34 32.50
CA SER A 369 46.77 32.74 32.73
C SER A 369 46.28 32.60 34.19
N LYS A 370 46.85 31.67 34.99
CA LYS A 370 46.59 31.58 36.45
C LYS A 370 47.47 32.53 37.28
N SER A 371 48.69 32.82 36.84
CA SER A 371 49.62 33.80 37.43
C SER A 371 49.16 35.23 37.18
N LEU A 372 48.52 35.50 36.05
CA LEU A 372 47.88 36.77 35.72
C LEU A 372 46.79 37.13 36.74
N LEU A 373 45.91 36.17 37.05
CA LEU A 373 44.84 36.32 38.03
C LEU A 373 45.36 36.58 39.45
N ALA A 374 46.43 35.88 39.86
CA ALA A 374 47.09 36.16 41.14
C ALA A 374 47.65 37.59 41.20
N ASN A 375 48.33 38.03 40.13
CA ASN A 375 48.87 39.40 40.05
C ASN A 375 47.78 40.48 39.90
N VAL A 376 46.61 40.14 39.39
CA VAL A 376 45.46 41.05 39.18
C VAL A 376 44.59 41.15 40.44
N LEU A 377 44.46 40.07 41.22
CA LEU A 377 43.83 40.06 42.55
C LEU A 377 44.68 40.79 43.61
N ASP A 378 46.01 40.74 43.52
CA ASP A 378 46.93 41.48 44.40
C ASP A 378 46.74 43.03 44.33
N ILE A 379 46.21 43.55 43.21
CA ILE A 379 45.90 44.99 43.05
C ILE A 379 44.67 45.39 43.90
N ASP A 380 43.69 44.48 44.12
CA ASP A 380 42.48 44.81 44.88
C ASP A 380 42.77 44.94 46.39
N ASP A 381 43.80 44.25 46.88
CA ASP A 381 44.33 44.44 48.24
C ASP A 381 45.13 45.75 48.35
N ASP A 382 45.94 46.12 47.35
CA ASP A 382 46.68 47.40 47.34
C ASP A 382 45.76 48.65 47.24
N PHE A 383 44.65 48.57 46.47
CA PHE A 383 43.63 49.64 46.39
C PHE A 383 42.81 49.77 47.69
N ARG A 384 42.56 48.65 48.40
CA ARG A 384 41.92 48.68 49.72
C ARG A 384 42.84 49.25 50.80
N HIS A 385 44.15 49.03 50.68
CA HIS A 385 45.14 49.57 51.62
C HIS A 385 45.42 51.07 51.44
N THR A 386 45.25 51.65 50.24
CA THR A 386 45.46 53.09 50.00
C THR A 386 44.28 53.99 50.44
N HIS A 387 43.06 53.45 50.54
CA HIS A 387 41.90 54.22 51.03
C HIS A 387 41.73 54.26 52.56
N ALA A 388 42.53 53.48 53.31
CA ALA A 388 42.38 53.35 54.76
C ALA A 388 43.37 54.17 55.61
N GLN A 389 44.27 54.96 55.01
CA GLN A 389 45.22 55.81 55.75
C GLN A 389 45.23 57.26 55.23
N GLN A 390 44.39 58.10 55.84
CA GLN A 390 44.68 59.53 55.96
C GLN A 390 45.29 59.80 57.34
N PRO A 391 46.42 60.53 57.42
CA PRO A 391 46.68 61.45 58.51
C PRO A 391 46.41 62.90 58.08
N PRO A 392 46.11 63.79 59.05
CA PRO A 392 45.54 65.11 58.78
C PRO A 392 46.62 66.19 58.66
N CYS A 393 46.47 67.14 57.73
CA CYS A 393 46.81 68.55 57.92
C CYS A 393 46.48 69.38 56.68
N CYS A 394 45.37 70.12 56.73
CA CYS A 394 45.29 71.57 56.50
C CYS A 394 43.81 71.98 56.37
N ARG A 395 43.22 72.15 57.55
CA ARG A 395 41.99 72.90 57.79
C ARG A 395 42.44 74.33 58.09
N TYR A 396 42.22 75.31 57.20
CA TYR A 396 41.92 76.72 57.53
C TYR A 396 41.83 77.60 56.27
N TYR A 397 40.60 77.90 55.84
CA TYR A 397 40.03 79.23 55.59
C TYR A 397 38.83 79.11 54.64
N ARG A 398 37.63 79.04 55.23
CA ARG A 398 36.40 79.46 54.55
C ARG A 398 35.52 80.12 55.60
N SER A 399 35.48 81.45 55.57
CA SER A 399 34.36 82.33 55.96
C SER A 399 34.91 83.67 56.48
N LEU A 400 34.85 84.72 55.65
CA LEU A 400 34.56 86.07 56.13
C LEU A 400 33.99 86.94 54.99
N ASP A 401 32.70 87.22 55.15
CA ASP A 401 31.88 88.39 54.85
C ASP A 401 31.80 89.08 53.48
N ASP A 402 30.53 89.23 53.08
CA ASP A 402 29.93 90.34 52.32
C ASP A 402 30.32 91.72 52.86
N LEU A 403 30.82 92.62 52.00
CA LEU A 403 30.15 93.88 51.57
C LEU A 403 31.13 94.88 50.91
N HIS A 404 30.75 95.28 49.69
CA HIS A 404 30.82 96.61 49.05
C HIS A 404 32.13 97.29 48.52
N GLU A 405 32.05 97.55 47.21
CA GLU A 405 32.26 98.83 46.48
C GLU A 405 33.63 99.33 45.97
N HIS A 406 33.67 99.41 44.63
CA HIS A 406 34.11 100.51 43.74
C HIS A 406 35.58 100.70 43.23
N TYR A 407 35.67 100.64 41.88
CA TYR A 407 36.32 101.58 40.92
C TYR A 407 37.70 101.26 40.27
N SER A 408 37.63 100.71 39.03
CA SER A 408 38.27 101.18 37.76
C SER A 408 39.80 100.99 37.50
N PRO A 409 40.34 101.20 36.25
CA PRO A 409 40.53 100.12 35.26
C PRO A 409 41.88 100.17 34.45
N SER A 410 42.00 99.24 33.48
CA SER A 410 42.71 99.32 32.17
C SER A 410 44.23 99.06 32.05
N GLY A 411 44.59 98.25 31.04
CA GLY A 411 45.92 98.21 30.40
C GLY A 411 46.45 96.82 30.00
N GLU A 412 46.56 96.58 28.69
CA GLU A 412 47.33 95.51 27.97
C GLU A 412 48.80 95.41 28.47
N GLU A 413 49.64 94.38 28.30
CA GLU A 413 49.79 93.28 27.34
C GLU A 413 50.87 92.31 27.93
N ASN A 414 50.67 90.98 27.82
CA ASN A 414 51.68 89.89 27.68
C ASN A 414 51.10 88.54 28.12
N GLY A 415 50.60 87.78 27.13
CA GLY A 415 50.04 86.44 27.32
C GLY A 415 51.02 85.34 26.89
N ALA A 416 51.16 84.32 27.75
CA ALA A 416 51.23 82.88 27.45
C ALA A 416 51.73 82.12 28.69
N GLY A 417 50.83 81.94 29.67
CA GLY A 417 51.01 80.94 30.73
C GLY A 417 50.19 79.71 30.38
N LEU A 418 50.85 78.56 30.17
CA LEU A 418 50.18 77.26 30.14
C LEU A 418 51.20 76.14 30.35
N ALA A 419 51.41 75.70 31.60
CA ALA A 419 52.02 74.40 31.93
C ALA A 419 51.92 74.11 33.44
N ALA A 420 50.72 73.80 33.94
CA ALA A 420 50.56 73.12 35.24
C ALA A 420 49.16 72.49 35.39
N HIS A 421 48.71 71.72 34.39
CA HIS A 421 47.59 70.80 34.52
C HIS A 421 47.82 69.63 33.55
N SER A 422 48.33 68.48 34.05
CA SER A 422 48.06 67.12 33.53
C SER A 422 49.12 66.09 33.98
N CYS A 423 49.10 65.64 35.23
CA CYS A 423 49.84 64.40 35.58
C CYS A 423 49.14 63.47 36.58
N PHE A 424 47.99 63.83 37.16
CA PHE A 424 47.20 62.92 38.03
C PHE A 424 45.99 62.28 37.32
N GLY A 425 45.74 62.62 36.05
CA GLY A 425 44.61 62.07 35.29
C GLY A 425 44.92 60.75 34.58
N VAL A 426 46.18 60.49 34.22
CA VAL A 426 46.52 59.35 33.34
C VAL A 426 46.47 58.01 34.08
N ASP A 427 46.92 57.96 35.34
CA ASP A 427 46.85 56.73 36.17
C ASP A 427 45.40 56.42 36.61
N TYR A 428 44.58 57.45 36.83
CA TYR A 428 43.15 57.28 37.11
C TYR A 428 42.38 56.75 35.89
N GLU A 429 42.66 57.26 34.70
CA GLU A 429 42.05 56.78 33.45
C GLU A 429 42.54 55.36 33.10
N LEU A 430 43.83 55.03 33.30
CA LEU A 430 44.38 53.69 33.07
C LEU A 430 43.81 52.65 34.04
N SER A 431 43.67 52.99 35.32
CA SER A 431 43.04 52.13 36.32
C SER A 431 41.54 51.90 36.05
N LEU A 432 40.85 52.91 35.49
CA LEU A 432 39.46 52.77 35.03
C LEU A 432 39.36 51.81 33.83
N ILE A 433 40.24 51.95 32.83
CA ILE A 433 40.30 51.05 31.66
C ILE A 433 40.62 49.62 32.08
N LEU A 434 41.56 49.43 33.01
CA LEU A 434 41.90 48.12 33.55
C LEU A 434 40.74 47.47 34.29
N LYS A 435 39.94 48.26 35.00
CA LYS A 435 38.73 47.76 35.67
C LYS A 435 37.71 47.27 34.66
N GLU A 436 37.46 48.01 33.58
CA GLU A 436 36.55 47.60 32.50
C GLU A 436 37.08 46.38 31.71
N LEU A 437 38.38 46.35 31.38
CA LEU A 437 39.01 45.19 30.74
C LEU A 437 38.96 43.94 31.62
N ARG A 438 39.10 44.08 32.95
CA ARG A 438 38.97 42.97 33.90
C ARG A 438 37.54 42.42 33.91
N VAL A 439 36.53 43.29 33.91
CA VAL A 439 35.11 42.87 33.82
C VAL A 439 34.84 42.12 32.52
N ILE A 440 35.38 42.60 31.39
CA ILE A 440 35.24 41.93 30.08
C ILE A 440 35.97 40.57 30.10
N THR A 441 37.19 40.52 30.63
CA THR A 441 38.00 39.30 30.67
C THR A 441 37.43 38.24 31.60
N ASP A 442 36.96 38.62 32.80
CA ASP A 442 36.29 37.73 33.75
C ASP A 442 34.96 37.23 33.20
N LYS A 443 34.21 38.09 32.49
CA LYS A 443 32.99 37.68 31.80
C LYS A 443 33.28 36.67 30.70
N MET A 444 34.25 36.94 29.82
CA MET A 444 34.66 36.00 28.76
C MET A 444 35.18 34.68 29.33
N ARG A 445 35.88 34.70 30.46
CA ARG A 445 36.34 33.49 31.16
C ARG A 445 35.19 32.70 31.78
N THR A 446 34.25 33.38 32.42
CA THR A 446 33.04 32.74 32.98
C THR A 446 32.21 32.12 31.84
N ASP A 447 32.07 32.84 30.73
CA ASP A 447 31.42 32.36 29.51
C ASP A 447 32.14 31.13 28.92
N ASP A 448 33.48 31.08 28.96
CA ASP A 448 34.29 29.92 28.57
C ASP A 448 34.12 28.73 29.54
N GLU A 449 34.12 28.95 30.85
CA GLU A 449 33.91 27.90 31.87
C GLU A 449 32.49 27.30 31.78
N GLU A 450 31.47 28.14 31.59
CA GLU A 450 30.10 27.71 31.32
C GLU A 450 29.98 26.95 29.99
N ALA A 451 30.71 27.40 28.96
CA ALA A 451 30.79 26.69 27.69
C ALA A 451 31.40 25.31 27.85
N ASP A 452 32.38 25.11 28.73
CA ASP A 452 33.05 23.83 28.97
C ASP A 452 32.15 22.80 29.64
N ILE A 453 31.38 23.22 30.62
CA ILE A 453 30.37 22.38 31.26
C ILE A 453 29.27 22.01 30.26
N SER A 454 28.81 22.99 29.45
CA SER A 454 27.86 22.72 28.36
C SER A 454 28.45 21.75 27.32
N ARG A 455 29.75 21.87 26.99
CA ARG A 455 30.46 20.96 26.08
C ARG A 455 30.46 19.51 26.59
N ASP A 456 30.66 19.30 27.88
CA ASP A 456 30.67 17.96 28.49
C ASP A 456 29.28 17.30 28.45
N TRP A 457 28.20 18.05 28.73
CA TRP A 457 26.82 17.57 28.56
C TRP A 457 26.50 17.27 27.09
N LYS A 458 26.91 18.13 26.15
CA LYS A 458 26.75 17.89 24.71
C LYS A 458 27.51 16.66 24.23
N PHE A 459 28.71 16.41 24.76
CA PHE A 459 29.48 15.21 24.46
C PHE A 459 28.79 13.95 25.00
N ALA A 460 28.30 13.98 26.24
CA ALA A 460 27.51 12.87 26.79
C ALA A 460 26.26 12.58 25.94
N ALA A 461 25.54 13.62 25.49
CA ALA A 461 24.40 13.47 24.59
C ALA A 461 24.79 12.82 23.25
N MET A 462 25.95 13.19 22.65
CA MET A 462 26.47 12.56 21.43
C MET A 462 26.84 11.08 21.63
N VAL A 463 27.36 10.73 22.81
CA VAL A 463 27.73 9.34 23.17
C VAL A 463 26.48 8.48 23.29
N VAL A 464 25.42 8.99 23.94
CA VAL A 464 24.11 8.31 24.03
C VAL A 464 23.49 8.11 22.65
N ASP A 465 23.50 9.16 21.81
CA ASP A 465 22.96 9.12 20.45
C ASP A 465 23.57 8.01 19.60
N ARG A 466 24.88 7.83 19.70
CA ARG A 466 25.62 6.80 18.97
C ARG A 466 25.43 5.40 19.53
N LEU A 467 25.29 5.27 20.86
CA LEU A 467 24.90 4.02 21.48
C LEU A 467 23.53 3.57 20.98
N CYS A 468 22.55 4.47 20.99
CA CYS A 468 21.21 4.24 20.47
C CYS A 468 21.24 3.83 18.98
N LEU A 469 22.03 4.51 18.15
CA LEU A 469 22.21 4.14 16.74
C LEU A 469 22.67 2.69 16.59
N ILE A 470 23.69 2.24 17.34
CA ILE A 470 24.20 0.87 17.24
C ILE A 470 23.17 -0.15 17.72
N ILE A 471 22.50 0.12 18.83
CA ILE A 471 21.48 -0.79 19.39
C ILE A 471 20.31 -0.94 18.39
N PHE A 472 19.75 0.16 17.90
CA PHE A 472 18.60 0.12 17.00
C PHE A 472 18.96 -0.41 15.61
N THR A 473 20.16 -0.15 15.09
CA THR A 473 20.63 -0.72 13.81
C THR A 473 20.77 -2.24 13.90
N LEU A 474 21.39 -2.77 14.96
CA LEU A 474 21.49 -4.21 15.20
C LEU A 474 20.11 -4.84 15.35
N PHE A 475 19.21 -4.23 16.14
CA PHE A 475 17.84 -4.71 16.28
C PHE A 475 17.11 -4.76 14.94
N THR A 476 17.23 -3.72 14.11
CA THR A 476 16.58 -3.65 12.79
C THR A 476 17.11 -4.72 11.85
N ILE A 477 18.43 -4.94 11.81
CA ILE A 477 19.06 -5.97 10.98
C ILE A 477 18.62 -7.36 11.44
N ILE A 478 18.63 -7.64 12.74
CA ILE A 478 18.22 -8.93 13.30
C ILE A 478 16.73 -9.19 13.02
N ALA A 479 15.86 -8.21 13.25
CA ALA A 479 14.42 -8.34 13.01
C ALA A 479 14.11 -8.56 11.52
N THR A 480 14.77 -7.84 10.61
CA THR A 480 14.57 -8.00 9.15
C THR A 480 15.09 -9.35 8.65
N LEU A 481 16.28 -9.77 9.09
CA LEU A 481 16.84 -11.09 8.75
C LEU A 481 15.98 -12.23 9.30
N ALA A 482 15.50 -12.12 10.54
CA ALA A 482 14.63 -13.11 11.15
C ALA A 482 13.36 -13.35 10.32
N VAL A 483 12.73 -12.28 9.81
CA VAL A 483 11.52 -12.39 8.99
C VAL A 483 11.81 -12.98 7.61
N LEU A 484 12.87 -12.51 6.94
CA LEU A 484 13.27 -13.03 5.61
C LEU A 484 13.68 -14.51 5.65
N LEU A 485 14.32 -14.95 6.75
CA LEU A 485 14.76 -16.33 6.94
C LEU A 485 13.66 -17.26 7.49
N SER A 486 12.60 -16.71 8.10
CA SER A 486 11.50 -17.52 8.62
C SER A 486 10.59 -18.07 7.53
N ALA A 487 10.52 -17.42 6.36
CA ALA A 487 9.64 -17.83 5.28
C ALA A 487 10.19 -19.08 4.54
N PRO A 488 9.47 -20.22 4.58
CA PRO A 488 9.97 -21.49 4.03
C PRO A 488 10.15 -21.48 2.49
N HIS A 489 9.51 -20.57 1.77
CA HIS A 489 9.46 -20.57 0.30
C HIS A 489 10.28 -19.46 -0.39
N ILE A 490 10.89 -18.53 0.36
CA ILE A 490 11.74 -17.47 -0.24
C ILE A 490 13.02 -18.04 -0.87
N MET A 491 13.56 -19.15 -0.34
CA MET A 491 14.81 -19.75 -0.82
C MET A 491 14.65 -20.84 -1.89
N VAL A 492 13.43 -21.28 -2.22
CA VAL A 492 13.22 -22.37 -3.21
C VAL A 492 13.07 -21.84 -4.64
N SER A 493 12.77 -20.55 -4.83
CA SER A 493 12.60 -19.97 -6.18
C SER A 493 13.91 -19.72 -6.95
N GLY A 494 15.07 -19.98 -6.33
CA GLY A 494 16.40 -19.80 -6.97
C GLY A 494 17.07 -21.08 -7.46
N ALA A 495 16.52 -22.27 -7.15
CA ALA A 495 17.06 -23.56 -7.58
C ALA A 495 15.91 -24.41 -8.14
N GLY A 496 15.97 -24.70 -9.44
CA GLY A 496 14.99 -25.55 -10.10
C GLY A 496 15.02 -26.99 -9.58
N VAL A 497 13.82 -27.59 -9.56
CA VAL A 497 13.50 -29.03 -9.60
C VAL A 497 13.93 -29.88 -8.40
N GLU A 498 12.96 -30.37 -7.63
CA GLU A 498 12.58 -31.80 -7.60
C GLU A 498 11.29 -32.02 -6.78
N ALA A 499 10.46 -32.92 -7.30
CA ALA A 499 9.16 -33.28 -6.76
C ALA A 499 9.29 -33.95 -5.38
N ALA A 500 8.59 -33.43 -4.38
CA ALA A 500 8.31 -34.17 -3.15
C ALA A 500 6.99 -34.93 -3.34
N THR A 501 7.11 -36.22 -3.64
CA THR A 501 6.04 -37.22 -3.51
C THR A 501 5.48 -37.18 -2.09
N LEU A 502 4.20 -36.88 -1.97
CA LEU A 502 3.46 -36.84 -0.72
C LEU A 502 3.00 -38.27 -0.40
N GLU A 503 3.70 -38.97 0.49
CA GLU A 503 3.23 -40.25 1.06
C GLU A 503 2.01 -39.99 1.95
N LEU A 504 0.88 -40.61 1.58
CA LEU A 504 -0.34 -40.70 2.39
C LEU A 504 -0.12 -41.68 3.57
N PRO A 505 -0.61 -41.40 4.79
CA PRO A 505 -0.72 -42.41 5.82
C PRO A 505 -1.93 -43.34 5.55
N PRO A 506 -1.86 -44.64 5.89
CA PRO A 506 -2.93 -45.60 5.62
C PRO A 506 -4.15 -45.42 6.54
N PRO A 507 -5.34 -45.96 6.18
CA PRO A 507 -6.57 -45.73 6.91
C PRO A 507 -6.62 -46.55 8.21
N ALA A 508 -6.97 -45.90 9.33
CA ALA A 508 -7.20 -46.56 10.61
C ALA A 508 -8.68 -46.92 10.78
N SER A 509 -8.95 -48.21 11.01
CA SER A 509 -10.26 -48.78 11.30
C SER A 509 -10.54 -48.89 12.82
N SER A 510 -11.66 -48.31 13.25
CA SER A 510 -12.52 -48.62 14.42
C SER A 510 -11.98 -48.54 15.89
N PRO A 511 -12.86 -48.29 16.89
CA PRO A 511 -12.46 -47.86 18.24
C PRO A 511 -12.75 -48.89 19.34
N THR A 512 -11.85 -49.05 20.33
CA THR A 512 -12.19 -49.47 21.72
C THR A 512 -11.15 -48.97 22.73
N PRO A 513 -11.53 -48.61 23.98
CA PRO A 513 -10.62 -48.20 25.05
C PRO A 513 -10.22 -49.41 25.93
N PRO A 514 -9.05 -49.45 26.61
CA PRO A 514 -8.99 -48.94 28.00
C PRO A 514 -7.61 -48.46 28.52
N TYR A 515 -7.66 -47.85 29.71
CA TYR A 515 -6.58 -47.55 30.68
C TYR A 515 -5.38 -48.53 30.73
N ARG A 516 -4.14 -48.02 30.68
CA ARG A 516 -3.12 -48.09 31.78
C ARG A 516 -1.74 -47.58 31.36
N ASN A 517 -1.11 -46.89 32.31
CA ASN A 517 0.31 -46.51 32.37
C ASN A 517 1.29 -47.57 31.84
N LYS A 518 2.22 -47.13 30.98
CA LYS A 518 3.61 -47.61 30.92
C LYS A 518 4.47 -46.58 30.17
N LEU A 519 5.48 -46.03 30.86
CA LEU A 519 6.67 -45.47 30.22
C LEU A 519 7.33 -46.57 29.35
N PRO A 520 8.01 -46.19 28.26
CA PRO A 520 9.47 -46.23 28.34
C PRO A 520 10.17 -45.01 27.71
N LEU A 521 11.36 -44.81 28.24
CA LEU A 521 12.39 -43.85 27.87
C LEU A 521 12.87 -43.97 26.41
N THR A 522 13.56 -42.90 26.01
CA THR A 522 14.57 -42.75 24.94
C THR A 522 14.09 -42.67 23.49
N ALA A 523 13.84 -41.44 23.03
CA ALA A 523 14.43 -40.85 21.81
C ALA A 523 13.92 -39.40 21.64
N ASN A 524 14.50 -38.45 22.37
CA ASN A 524 14.31 -37.02 22.13
C ASN A 524 15.65 -36.32 22.21
N LEU A 525 16.28 -36.14 21.06
CA LEU A 525 17.45 -35.29 20.86
C LEU A 525 17.34 -34.72 19.45
N MET A 526 16.38 -33.83 19.25
CA MET A 526 16.31 -32.78 18.20
C MET A 526 14.86 -32.30 18.03
N HIS A 527 14.32 -31.58 19.02
CA HIS A 527 13.18 -30.67 18.79
C HIS A 527 13.03 -29.74 20.00
N SER A 528 13.99 -28.83 20.19
CA SER A 528 13.81 -27.69 21.10
C SER A 528 14.74 -26.55 20.71
N THR A 529 14.42 -25.90 19.59
CA THR A 529 15.03 -24.61 19.20
C THR A 529 14.02 -23.60 18.63
N LYS A 530 12.71 -23.87 18.71
CA LYS A 530 11.68 -22.98 18.13
C LYS A 530 11.06 -21.94 19.10
N GLU A 531 11.43 -21.92 20.38
CA GLU A 531 10.88 -20.93 21.34
C GLU A 531 11.85 -19.82 21.80
N LEU A 532 13.12 -19.84 21.35
CA LEU A 532 14.11 -18.84 21.77
C LEU A 532 13.83 -17.37 21.33
N PRO A 533 13.17 -17.04 20.19
CA PRO A 533 13.01 -15.64 19.83
C PRO A 533 11.95 -14.89 20.67
N ILE A 534 10.99 -15.61 21.26
CA ILE A 534 9.89 -15.00 22.03
C ILE A 534 10.34 -14.68 23.46
N GLN A 535 11.14 -15.54 24.10
CA GLN A 535 11.66 -15.27 25.46
C GLN A 535 12.66 -14.11 25.51
N PHE A 536 13.45 -13.90 24.45
CA PHE A 536 14.34 -12.73 24.33
C PHE A 536 13.57 -11.41 24.21
N LEU A 537 12.43 -11.41 23.51
CA LEU A 537 11.52 -10.26 23.42
C LEU A 537 10.85 -9.97 24.77
N VAL A 538 10.40 -10.99 25.51
CA VAL A 538 9.79 -10.83 26.85
C VAL A 538 10.79 -10.27 27.86
N PHE A 539 12.07 -10.68 27.79
CA PHE A 539 13.12 -10.12 28.65
C PHE A 539 13.40 -8.64 28.36
N PHE A 540 13.35 -8.23 27.08
CA PHE A 540 13.45 -6.83 26.69
C PHE A 540 12.21 -6.01 27.08
N PHE A 541 11.01 -6.61 27.01
CA PHE A 541 9.76 -6.00 27.46
C PHE A 541 9.77 -5.70 28.97
N LEU A 542 10.28 -6.63 29.80
CA LEU A 542 10.43 -6.43 31.24
C LEU A 542 11.48 -5.35 31.58
N ALA A 543 12.58 -5.28 30.82
CA ALA A 543 13.58 -4.22 30.97
C ALA A 543 13.05 -2.83 30.58
N SER A 544 12.14 -2.77 29.60
CA SER A 544 11.51 -1.53 29.12
C SER A 544 10.40 -1.02 30.06
N HIS A 545 9.62 -1.93 30.65
CA HIS A 545 8.58 -1.59 31.62
C HIS A 545 9.16 -1.01 32.92
N SER A 546 10.34 -1.46 33.33
CA SER A 546 11.05 -0.92 34.51
C SER A 546 11.48 0.54 34.35
N ALA A 547 11.61 1.08 33.14
CA ALA A 547 12.00 2.46 32.90
C ALA A 547 10.80 3.44 32.83
N ALA A 548 9.60 2.94 32.52
CA ALA A 548 8.39 3.76 32.40
C ALA A 548 7.61 3.90 33.72
N GLN A 549 7.87 3.04 34.71
CA GLN A 549 7.12 3.01 35.98
C GLN A 549 7.56 4.05 37.02
N SER A 550 8.59 4.86 36.76
CA SER A 550 9.10 5.86 37.72
C SER A 550 8.58 7.29 37.52
N MET A 551 7.63 7.55 36.61
CA MET A 551 7.23 8.92 36.26
C MET A 551 5.72 9.20 36.28
N LEU A 552 4.90 8.36 36.93
CA LEU A 552 3.44 8.61 37.07
C LEU A 552 2.91 8.23 38.45
N PHE A 553 3.33 8.99 39.47
CA PHE A 553 2.61 9.09 40.73
C PHE A 553 2.77 10.51 41.28
N TYR A 554 1.80 11.39 41.05
CA TYR A 554 1.41 12.44 41.99
C TYR A 554 0.06 13.06 41.59
N ILE A 555 -0.85 13.13 42.58
CA ILE A 555 -2.12 13.87 42.68
C ILE A 555 -3.42 13.15 42.25
N HIS A 556 -3.98 12.42 43.22
CA HIS A 556 -5.42 12.39 43.61
C HIS A 556 -5.59 13.59 44.60
N ASP A 557 -6.69 14.33 44.78
CA ASP A 557 -8.12 14.00 44.80
C ASP A 557 -8.95 15.30 45.02
N CYS A 558 -10.26 15.32 44.68
CA CYS A 558 -11.39 15.73 45.54
C CYS A 558 -12.69 16.23 44.84
N VAL A 559 -13.78 15.48 45.13
CA VAL A 559 -15.17 15.88 45.51
C VAL A 559 -16.06 16.54 44.42
N GLY A 560 -17.17 15.94 43.94
CA GLY A 560 -18.45 15.64 44.62
C GLY A 560 -19.50 16.68 44.16
N SER A 561 -20.65 16.35 43.55
CA SER A 561 -21.92 16.01 44.25
C SER A 561 -23.07 15.80 43.25
N SER A 562 -24.04 14.97 43.65
CA SER A 562 -25.33 14.64 43.02
C SER A 562 -26.39 15.76 43.12
N TRP A 563 -27.44 15.77 42.27
CA TRP A 563 -28.88 15.75 42.63
C TRP A 563 -29.84 15.80 41.40
N LYS A 564 -31.10 15.40 41.65
CA LYS A 564 -32.22 14.92 40.80
C LYS A 564 -32.90 15.91 39.82
N GLY A 565 -33.41 15.37 38.69
CA GLY A 565 -34.86 15.19 38.43
C GLY A 565 -35.73 16.24 37.68
N VAL A 566 -36.42 15.74 36.63
CA VAL A 566 -37.76 16.08 36.04
C VAL A 566 -37.88 17.18 34.95
N GLY A 567 -38.49 16.82 33.80
CA GLY A 567 -39.27 17.76 32.95
C GLY A 567 -39.36 17.44 31.44
N CYS A 568 -40.57 17.14 30.97
CA CYS A 568 -41.09 16.73 29.65
C CYS A 568 -40.80 17.54 28.35
N ILE A 569 -41.20 16.90 27.22
CA ILE A 569 -41.85 17.37 25.95
C ILE A 569 -41.02 17.21 24.65
N GLY A 570 -41.58 16.47 23.66
CA GLY A 570 -41.55 16.91 22.24
C GLY A 570 -41.17 15.92 21.13
N LEU A 571 -42.15 15.15 20.65
CA LEU A 571 -42.42 14.54 19.32
C LEU A 571 -41.39 14.50 18.16
N GLY A 572 -41.39 13.36 17.44
CA GLY A 572 -41.09 13.27 15.99
C GLY A 572 -41.02 11.85 15.37
N ALA A 573 -42.13 11.40 14.76
CA ALA A 573 -42.39 10.40 13.68
C ALA A 573 -41.25 9.56 13.03
N ALA A 574 -41.43 8.35 12.45
CA ALA A 574 -42.55 7.42 12.26
C ALA A 574 -42.00 6.08 11.69
N ARG A 575 -42.62 4.93 12.03
CA ARG A 575 -42.52 3.67 11.26
C ARG A 575 -43.73 2.75 11.54
N GLU A 576 -44.19 2.14 10.46
CA GLU A 576 -44.94 0.87 10.26
C GLU A 576 -46.27 0.49 10.96
N GLU A 577 -47.06 -0.13 10.09
CA GLU A 577 -47.92 -1.29 10.25
C GLU A 577 -49.37 -1.20 10.77
N SER A 578 -50.18 -1.82 9.91
CA SER A 578 -51.60 -2.09 9.92
C SER A 578 -52.06 -3.08 10.99
N ARG A 579 -53.27 -2.87 11.52
CA ARG A 579 -54.38 -3.85 11.53
C ARG A 579 -55.66 -3.27 12.15
N LEU A 580 -56.78 -3.89 11.74
CA LEU A 580 -58.14 -3.93 12.35
C LEU A 580 -59.10 -2.73 12.06
N PRO A 581 -60.43 -2.85 12.26
CA PRO A 581 -61.37 -4.00 12.14
C PRO A 581 -62.73 -3.65 11.48
N ARG A 582 -63.61 -4.67 11.43
CA ARG A 582 -65.06 -4.64 11.10
C ARG A 582 -65.91 -3.85 12.13
N ALA A 583 -66.98 -3.20 11.66
CA ALA A 583 -68.35 -3.19 12.21
C ALA A 583 -69.23 -2.30 11.30
N ALA A 584 -70.16 -2.85 10.52
CA ALA A 584 -71.55 -3.15 10.88
C ALA A 584 -72.44 -1.91 11.06
N VAL A 585 -73.30 -1.65 10.08
CA VAL A 585 -74.60 -0.99 10.27
C VAL A 585 -75.65 -1.77 9.48
N THR A 586 -76.59 -2.36 10.21
CA THR A 586 -77.81 -2.99 9.74
C THR A 586 -78.95 -1.97 9.62
N ALA A 587 -79.76 -2.05 8.57
CA ALA A 587 -81.21 -1.80 8.67
C ALA A 587 -81.94 -2.44 7.48
N ALA A 588 -82.99 -3.21 7.81
CA ALA A 588 -83.83 -3.98 6.91
C ALA A 588 -85.02 -3.15 6.36
N MET A 589 -85.57 -3.55 5.21
CA MET A 589 -86.97 -4.02 5.06
C MET A 589 -87.42 -4.16 3.59
N THR A 590 -87.78 -5.40 3.24
CA THR A 590 -88.96 -5.87 2.47
C THR A 590 -89.49 -5.14 1.21
N ALA A 591 -89.61 -5.97 0.16
CA ALA A 591 -90.76 -6.18 -0.75
C ALA A 591 -90.89 -5.41 -2.09
N ARG A 592 -90.95 -6.23 -3.16
CA ARG A 592 -91.73 -6.14 -4.42
C ARG A 592 -91.63 -4.86 -5.27
N SER A 593 -91.06 -5.00 -6.48
CA SER A 593 -91.77 -4.75 -7.77
C SER A 593 -90.83 -5.04 -8.96
N ARG A 594 -91.41 -5.37 -10.11
CA ARG A 594 -90.79 -5.95 -11.31
C ARG A 594 -90.20 -4.90 -12.27
N ALA A 595 -89.06 -5.28 -12.88
CA ALA A 595 -88.53 -4.91 -14.21
C ALA A 595 -88.19 -3.42 -14.49
N PRO A 596 -86.95 -3.15 -14.94
CA PRO A 596 -86.59 -3.42 -16.34
C PRO A 596 -85.25 -4.17 -16.46
N LEU A 597 -85.29 -5.50 -16.34
CA LEU A 597 -84.12 -6.37 -16.58
C LEU A 597 -83.94 -6.71 -18.08
N LEU A 598 -84.91 -6.38 -18.93
CA LEU A 598 -84.95 -6.82 -20.33
C LEU A 598 -84.08 -5.94 -21.26
N VAL A 599 -83.89 -4.65 -20.95
CA VAL A 599 -83.14 -3.71 -21.81
C VAL A 599 -81.62 -3.85 -21.63
N VAL A 600 -81.16 -4.19 -20.41
CA VAL A 600 -79.74 -4.43 -20.12
C VAL A 600 -79.28 -5.79 -20.65
N LEU A 601 -80.14 -6.82 -20.63
CA LEU A 601 -79.84 -8.13 -21.23
C LEU A 601 -79.82 -8.11 -22.77
N LEU A 602 -80.65 -7.26 -23.42
CA LEU A 602 -80.63 -7.10 -24.87
C LEU A 602 -79.44 -6.27 -25.37
N LEU A 603 -78.95 -5.30 -24.60
CA LEU A 603 -77.73 -4.54 -24.94
C LEU A 603 -76.44 -5.35 -24.68
N ALA A 604 -76.44 -6.26 -23.70
CA ALA A 604 -75.32 -7.18 -23.47
C ALA A 604 -75.23 -8.29 -24.54
N ALA A 605 -76.36 -8.70 -25.15
CA ALA A 605 -76.38 -9.70 -26.21
C ALA A 605 -75.91 -9.17 -27.59
N LEU A 606 -75.98 -7.84 -27.81
CA LEU A 606 -75.54 -7.20 -29.06
C LEU A 606 -74.06 -6.79 -29.06
N TYR A 607 -73.35 -6.96 -27.94
CA TYR A 607 -71.89 -6.88 -27.86
C TYR A 607 -71.32 -8.27 -27.50
N SER A 608 -71.57 -9.26 -28.35
CA SER A 608 -70.60 -10.34 -28.50
C SER A 608 -69.39 -9.72 -29.20
N GLY A 609 -68.43 -9.24 -28.43
CA GLY A 609 -67.10 -8.99 -28.96
C GLY A 609 -66.62 -10.30 -29.57
N TRP A 610 -66.29 -10.27 -30.87
CA TRP A 610 -65.67 -11.40 -31.55
C TRP A 610 -64.29 -11.57 -30.92
N CYS A 611 -64.18 -12.48 -29.95
CA CYS A 611 -62.89 -12.98 -29.51
C CYS A 611 -62.37 -13.90 -30.61
N SER A 612 -61.07 -13.89 -30.88
CA SER A 612 -60.43 -14.75 -31.88
C SER A 612 -60.61 -16.23 -31.49
N GLU A 613 -61.68 -16.87 -31.97
CA GLU A 613 -61.92 -18.31 -31.79
C GLU A 613 -60.88 -19.15 -32.54
N ASP A 614 -60.37 -18.61 -33.66
CA ASP A 614 -59.44 -19.30 -34.55
C ASP A 614 -58.06 -19.52 -33.93
N GLU A 615 -57.55 -18.57 -33.13
CA GLU A 615 -56.25 -18.73 -32.45
C GLU A 615 -56.32 -19.74 -31.31
N GLU A 616 -57.42 -19.74 -30.53
CA GLU A 616 -57.63 -20.75 -29.49
C GLU A 616 -57.79 -22.15 -30.10
N ARG A 617 -58.52 -22.25 -31.22
CA ARG A 617 -58.68 -23.49 -31.98
C ARG A 617 -57.34 -23.99 -32.51
N LEU A 618 -56.54 -23.12 -33.12
CA LEU A 618 -55.19 -23.44 -33.62
C LEU A 618 -54.30 -23.97 -32.50
N VAL A 619 -54.25 -23.29 -31.35
CA VAL A 619 -53.47 -23.76 -30.19
C VAL A 619 -53.98 -25.12 -29.70
N ARG A 620 -55.29 -25.35 -29.65
CA ARG A 620 -55.84 -26.64 -29.22
C ARG A 620 -55.47 -27.78 -30.18
N ASP A 621 -55.47 -27.51 -31.48
CA ASP A 621 -55.13 -28.48 -32.52
C ASP A 621 -53.63 -28.78 -32.54
N LEU A 622 -52.77 -27.75 -32.51
CA LEU A 622 -51.30 -27.90 -32.49
C LEU A 622 -50.79 -28.65 -31.25
N PHE A 623 -51.35 -28.36 -30.07
CA PHE A 623 -50.90 -28.98 -28.82
C PHE A 623 -51.57 -30.33 -28.53
N ARG A 624 -52.41 -30.84 -29.43
CA ARG A 624 -53.05 -32.15 -29.28
C ARG A 624 -52.01 -33.26 -29.43
N GLY A 625 -51.42 -33.68 -28.31
CA GLY A 625 -50.40 -34.73 -28.28
C GLY A 625 -48.98 -34.24 -28.55
N TYR A 626 -48.74 -32.93 -28.55
CA TYR A 626 -47.40 -32.35 -28.58
C TYR A 626 -46.66 -32.66 -27.27
N ASN A 627 -45.39 -33.08 -27.37
CA ASN A 627 -44.56 -33.36 -26.20
C ASN A 627 -43.29 -32.51 -26.23
N LYS A 628 -43.23 -31.52 -25.34
CA LYS A 628 -42.12 -30.58 -25.22
C LYS A 628 -40.77 -31.18 -24.76
N LEU A 629 -40.77 -32.42 -24.26
CA LEU A 629 -39.54 -33.08 -23.79
C LEU A 629 -38.74 -33.73 -24.93
N ILE A 630 -39.38 -33.88 -26.10
CA ILE A 630 -38.81 -34.54 -27.26
C ILE A 630 -38.31 -33.49 -28.24
N ARG A 631 -37.11 -33.70 -28.77
CA ARG A 631 -36.53 -32.85 -29.82
C ARG A 631 -37.34 -32.95 -31.12
N PRO A 632 -37.59 -31.83 -31.82
CA PRO A 632 -38.46 -31.81 -32.99
C PRO A 632 -37.75 -32.29 -34.25
N VAL A 633 -37.47 -33.60 -34.34
CA VAL A 633 -36.83 -34.23 -35.52
C VAL A 633 -37.72 -35.30 -36.12
N GLN A 634 -37.67 -35.47 -37.45
CA GLN A 634 -38.48 -36.49 -38.12
C GLN A 634 -37.89 -37.88 -37.97
N ASN A 635 -36.58 -37.96 -38.19
CA ASN A 635 -35.78 -39.15 -37.97
C ASN A 635 -34.79 -38.89 -36.83
N MET A 636 -34.53 -39.90 -36.00
CA MET A 636 -33.57 -39.79 -34.88
C MET A 636 -32.13 -39.54 -35.33
N THR A 637 -31.81 -39.83 -36.60
CA THR A 637 -30.52 -39.54 -37.23
C THR A 637 -30.35 -38.08 -37.66
N GLN A 638 -31.43 -37.29 -37.71
CA GLN A 638 -31.37 -35.88 -38.10
C GLN A 638 -31.13 -35.02 -36.86
N LYS A 639 -30.22 -34.05 -36.97
CA LYS A 639 -29.95 -33.06 -35.92
C LYS A 639 -30.89 -31.85 -36.00
N VAL A 640 -31.14 -31.20 -34.87
CA VAL A 640 -31.82 -29.89 -34.84
C VAL A 640 -30.78 -28.81 -35.10
N ASP A 641 -31.00 -28.00 -36.13
CA ASP A 641 -30.16 -26.83 -36.41
C ASP A 641 -30.71 -25.62 -35.66
N VAL A 642 -29.91 -25.08 -34.74
CA VAL A 642 -30.25 -23.90 -33.93
C VAL A 642 -29.37 -22.75 -34.39
N ARG A 643 -30.00 -21.77 -35.07
CA ARG A 643 -29.34 -20.51 -35.43
C ARG A 643 -29.35 -19.60 -34.20
N PHE A 644 -28.16 -19.33 -33.68
CA PHE A 644 -27.92 -18.53 -32.49
C PHE A 644 -27.32 -17.17 -32.85
N GLY A 645 -27.94 -16.11 -32.38
CA GLY A 645 -27.45 -14.74 -32.47
C GLY A 645 -27.44 -14.08 -31.11
N LEU A 646 -26.51 -13.15 -30.92
CA LEU A 646 -26.42 -12.31 -29.73
C LEU A 646 -26.50 -10.85 -30.18
N ALA A 647 -27.41 -10.10 -29.57
CA ALA A 647 -27.46 -8.66 -29.69
C ALA A 647 -27.01 -8.05 -28.36
N PHE A 648 -25.99 -7.20 -28.42
CA PHE A 648 -25.36 -6.66 -27.21
C PHE A 648 -25.90 -5.25 -26.94
N VAL A 649 -26.75 -5.14 -25.92
CA VAL A 649 -27.52 -3.93 -25.63
C VAL A 649 -26.72 -2.98 -24.75
N GLN A 650 -26.06 -3.48 -23.71
CA GLN A 650 -25.31 -2.61 -22.80
C GLN A 650 -24.21 -3.38 -22.06
N LEU A 651 -23.03 -2.76 -21.96
CA LEU A 651 -22.01 -3.16 -21.00
C LEU A 651 -22.28 -2.43 -19.69
N ILE A 652 -22.83 -3.14 -18.70
CA ILE A 652 -23.28 -2.52 -17.44
C ILE A 652 -22.07 -2.18 -16.57
N ASN A 653 -21.21 -3.17 -16.31
CA ASN A 653 -20.02 -2.98 -15.49
C ASN A 653 -19.00 -4.09 -15.75
N VAL A 654 -17.72 -3.78 -15.60
CA VAL A 654 -16.62 -4.74 -15.52
C VAL A 654 -16.00 -4.55 -14.14
N ASN A 655 -16.14 -5.54 -13.27
CA ASN A 655 -15.57 -5.50 -11.93
C ASN A 655 -14.18 -6.15 -11.98
N GLU A 656 -13.14 -5.32 -11.97
CA GLU A 656 -11.75 -5.77 -12.11
C GLU A 656 -11.28 -6.54 -10.88
N LYS A 657 -11.74 -6.15 -9.68
CA LYS A 657 -11.38 -6.81 -8.42
C LYS A 657 -11.90 -8.26 -8.39
N ASN A 658 -13.15 -8.46 -8.80
CA ASN A 658 -13.80 -9.77 -8.77
C ASN A 658 -13.62 -10.56 -10.08
N GLN A 659 -13.01 -9.97 -11.11
CA GLN A 659 -12.82 -10.60 -12.43
C GLN A 659 -14.14 -11.01 -13.11
N ILE A 660 -15.15 -10.14 -13.05
CA ILE A 660 -16.50 -10.40 -13.58
C ILE A 660 -16.94 -9.28 -14.52
N MET A 661 -17.45 -9.65 -15.70
CA MET A 661 -18.12 -8.73 -16.63
C MET A 661 -19.64 -8.92 -16.56
N LYS A 662 -20.37 -7.83 -16.36
CA LYS A 662 -21.83 -7.78 -16.35
C LYS A 662 -22.36 -7.13 -17.62
N SER A 663 -23.09 -7.88 -18.43
CA SER A 663 -23.64 -7.45 -19.72
C SER A 663 -25.16 -7.62 -19.78
N ASN A 664 -25.83 -6.73 -20.52
CA ASN A 664 -27.22 -6.88 -20.92
C ASN A 664 -27.25 -7.25 -22.40
N VAL A 665 -27.77 -8.43 -22.71
CA VAL A 665 -27.77 -9.00 -24.04
C VAL A 665 -29.14 -9.56 -24.37
N TRP A 666 -29.52 -9.53 -25.64
CA TRP A 666 -30.68 -10.26 -26.13
C TRP A 666 -30.18 -11.48 -26.90
N LEU A 667 -30.63 -12.64 -26.48
CA LEU A 667 -30.37 -13.87 -27.21
C LEU A 667 -31.37 -13.97 -28.34
N ARG A 668 -30.94 -14.46 -29.50
CA ARG A 668 -31.82 -14.77 -30.63
C ARG A 668 -31.62 -16.22 -30.99
N LEU A 669 -32.60 -17.06 -30.66
CA LEU A 669 -32.60 -18.47 -30.97
C LEU A 669 -33.65 -18.73 -32.04
N VAL A 670 -33.24 -19.37 -33.13
CA VAL A 670 -34.13 -19.78 -34.21
C VAL A 670 -33.92 -21.25 -34.50
N TRP A 671 -34.99 -22.04 -34.45
CA TRP A 671 -34.98 -23.45 -34.82
C TRP A 671 -36.26 -23.80 -35.59
N MET A 672 -36.28 -24.97 -36.21
CA MET A 672 -37.46 -25.48 -36.91
C MET A 672 -38.13 -26.56 -36.07
N ASP A 673 -39.43 -26.45 -35.87
CA ASP A 673 -40.28 -27.48 -35.27
C ASP A 673 -41.37 -27.89 -36.27
N TYR A 674 -41.22 -29.09 -36.82
CA TYR A 674 -42.17 -29.61 -37.81
C TYR A 674 -43.56 -29.93 -37.21
N GLN A 675 -43.68 -30.09 -35.88
CA GLN A 675 -44.96 -30.37 -35.21
C GLN A 675 -45.82 -29.10 -35.06
N LEU A 676 -45.20 -27.92 -35.19
CA LEU A 676 -45.85 -26.63 -34.99
C LEU A 676 -46.16 -25.92 -36.32
N MET A 677 -46.39 -26.69 -37.40
CA MET A 677 -46.77 -26.17 -38.71
C MET A 677 -48.30 -26.13 -38.88
N TRP A 678 -48.82 -25.10 -39.52
CA TRP A 678 -50.24 -25.01 -39.91
C TRP A 678 -50.40 -24.26 -41.24
N ASP A 679 -51.57 -24.41 -41.86
CA ASP A 679 -51.95 -23.58 -43.01
C ASP A 679 -52.71 -22.34 -42.53
N GLU A 680 -52.24 -21.15 -42.92
CA GLU A 680 -52.88 -19.88 -42.57
C GLU A 680 -54.34 -19.81 -43.04
N ALA A 681 -54.65 -20.45 -44.18
CA ALA A 681 -55.99 -20.42 -44.77
C ALA A 681 -57.07 -21.07 -43.90
N ASP A 682 -56.70 -22.09 -43.11
CA ASP A 682 -57.63 -22.87 -42.28
C ASP A 682 -57.94 -22.21 -40.92
N TYR A 683 -57.11 -21.27 -40.49
CA TYR A 683 -57.15 -20.65 -39.16
C TYR A 683 -57.23 -19.12 -39.25
N GLY A 684 -58.06 -18.59 -40.15
CA GLY A 684 -58.36 -17.16 -40.19
C GLY A 684 -57.20 -16.25 -40.62
N GLY A 685 -56.19 -16.78 -41.31
CA GLY A 685 -55.02 -16.03 -41.78
C GLY A 685 -53.98 -15.72 -40.70
N ILE A 686 -53.89 -16.55 -39.65
CA ILE A 686 -52.91 -16.36 -38.56
C ILE A 686 -51.48 -16.65 -39.09
N GLY A 687 -50.72 -15.60 -39.37
CA GLY A 687 -49.32 -15.71 -39.83
C GLY A 687 -48.26 -15.75 -38.72
N VAL A 688 -48.66 -15.61 -37.43
CA VAL A 688 -47.74 -15.76 -36.29
C VAL A 688 -48.50 -16.12 -35.03
N LEU A 689 -47.97 -17.08 -34.27
CA LEU A 689 -48.53 -17.54 -32.99
C LEU A 689 -47.56 -17.21 -31.84
N ARG A 690 -48.10 -16.72 -30.71
CA ARG A 690 -47.29 -16.33 -29.53
C ARG A 690 -47.57 -17.23 -28.35
N LEU A 691 -46.55 -17.95 -27.88
CA LEU A 691 -46.72 -18.89 -26.77
C LEU A 691 -45.64 -18.78 -25.70
N PRO A 692 -45.96 -19.08 -24.44
CA PRO A 692 -44.96 -19.20 -23.40
C PRO A 692 -43.91 -20.29 -23.74
N PRO A 693 -42.61 -20.05 -23.48
CA PRO A 693 -41.52 -20.97 -23.82
C PRO A 693 -41.57 -22.30 -23.05
N ASP A 694 -42.35 -22.39 -21.98
CA ASP A 694 -42.48 -23.62 -21.19
C ASP A 694 -43.48 -24.63 -21.77
N LYS A 695 -44.24 -24.24 -22.81
CA LYS A 695 -45.18 -25.13 -23.52
C LYS A 695 -44.54 -25.83 -24.73
N VAL A 696 -43.52 -25.22 -25.32
CA VAL A 696 -42.80 -25.74 -26.50
C VAL A 696 -41.47 -26.38 -26.10
N TRP A 697 -40.94 -27.24 -26.96
CA TRP A 697 -39.54 -27.67 -26.85
C TRP A 697 -38.65 -26.45 -27.07
N LYS A 698 -37.59 -26.31 -26.25
CA LYS A 698 -36.57 -25.27 -26.40
C LYS A 698 -35.18 -25.88 -26.22
N PRO A 699 -34.17 -25.44 -26.98
CA PRO A 699 -32.80 -25.86 -26.75
C PRO A 699 -32.26 -25.30 -25.42
N ASP A 700 -31.40 -26.05 -24.75
CA ASP A 700 -30.78 -25.74 -23.47
C ASP A 700 -29.45 -24.99 -23.65
N ILE A 701 -29.50 -23.86 -24.36
CA ILE A 701 -28.32 -23.03 -24.58
C ILE A 701 -28.00 -22.23 -23.32
N VAL A 702 -26.83 -22.48 -22.73
CA VAL A 702 -26.37 -21.85 -21.50
C VAL A 702 -24.99 -21.21 -21.66
N LEU A 703 -24.66 -20.27 -20.78
CA LEU A 703 -23.34 -19.64 -20.69
C LEU A 703 -22.44 -20.50 -19.79
N PHE A 704 -21.38 -21.08 -20.33
CA PHE A 704 -20.48 -21.97 -19.57
C PHE A 704 -19.62 -21.22 -18.55
N ASN A 705 -19.14 -20.03 -18.88
CA ASN A 705 -18.30 -19.23 -18.00
C ASN A 705 -19.10 -18.24 -17.13
N ASN A 706 -20.24 -18.69 -16.59
CA ASN A 706 -21.11 -17.87 -15.75
C ASN A 706 -20.57 -17.74 -14.31
N ALA A 707 -20.72 -16.57 -13.72
CA ALA A 707 -20.28 -16.23 -12.36
C ALA A 707 -21.45 -15.85 -11.41
N ASP A 708 -22.69 -15.72 -11.90
CA ASP A 708 -23.89 -15.41 -11.06
C ASP A 708 -24.56 -16.67 -10.50
N GLY A 709 -24.22 -17.86 -11.01
CA GLY A 709 -24.82 -19.15 -10.62
C GLY A 709 -26.26 -19.36 -11.13
N ASN A 710 -26.89 -18.32 -11.70
CA ASN A 710 -28.16 -18.43 -12.39
C ASN A 710 -27.94 -18.61 -13.90
N TYR A 711 -28.21 -19.81 -14.40
CA TYR A 711 -28.02 -20.17 -15.81
C TYR A 711 -29.27 -19.89 -16.66
N GLU A 712 -30.42 -19.63 -16.03
CA GLU A 712 -31.65 -19.25 -16.72
C GLU A 712 -31.76 -17.76 -16.98
N VAL A 713 -32.40 -17.43 -18.10
CA VAL A 713 -32.76 -16.04 -18.38
C VAL A 713 -33.84 -15.58 -17.39
N ARG A 714 -33.57 -14.50 -16.65
CA ARG A 714 -34.50 -13.97 -15.62
C ARG A 714 -35.89 -13.63 -16.15
N TYR A 715 -35.98 -13.22 -17.41
CA TYR A 715 -37.25 -12.95 -18.09
C TYR A 715 -37.45 -13.89 -19.28
N LYS A 716 -38.41 -14.79 -19.16
CA LYS A 716 -38.82 -15.72 -20.21
C LYS A 716 -39.84 -15.03 -21.12
N SER A 717 -39.37 -14.44 -22.22
CA SER A 717 -40.26 -13.87 -23.24
C SER A 717 -41.05 -14.97 -23.97
N ASN A 718 -42.21 -14.61 -24.51
CA ASN A 718 -42.99 -15.50 -25.36
C ASN A 718 -42.20 -15.82 -26.64
N VAL A 719 -42.36 -17.06 -27.10
CA VAL A 719 -41.82 -17.58 -28.35
C VAL A 719 -42.77 -17.19 -29.49
N LEU A 720 -42.20 -16.83 -30.64
CA LEU A 720 -42.91 -16.58 -31.88
C LEU A 720 -42.80 -17.82 -32.76
N ILE A 721 -43.92 -18.35 -33.20
CA ILE A 721 -43.98 -19.50 -34.10
C ILE A 721 -44.58 -19.01 -35.41
N TYR A 722 -43.96 -19.40 -36.53
CA TYR A 722 -44.43 -19.12 -37.88
C TYR A 722 -45.09 -20.37 -38.50
N PRO A 723 -46.00 -20.23 -39.47
CA PRO A 723 -46.75 -21.34 -40.07
C PRO A 723 -45.87 -22.40 -40.73
N ASN A 724 -44.68 -22.01 -41.19
CA ASN A 724 -43.65 -22.90 -41.74
C ASN A 724 -42.95 -23.78 -40.68
N GLY A 725 -43.29 -23.63 -39.40
CA GLY A 725 -42.66 -24.32 -38.28
C GLY A 725 -41.39 -23.65 -37.77
N GLU A 726 -41.02 -22.46 -38.27
CA GLU A 726 -39.89 -21.71 -37.73
C GLU A 726 -40.28 -21.10 -36.38
N VAL A 727 -39.43 -21.33 -35.38
CA VAL A 727 -39.65 -20.91 -34.01
C VAL A 727 -38.54 -19.92 -33.63
N LEU A 728 -38.94 -18.71 -33.27
CA LEU A 728 -38.06 -17.61 -32.87
C LEU A 728 -38.28 -17.28 -31.40
N TRP A 729 -37.21 -17.37 -30.60
CA TRP A 729 -37.21 -16.98 -29.20
C TRP A 729 -36.17 -15.90 -28.95
N VAL A 730 -36.62 -14.78 -28.38
CA VAL A 730 -35.76 -13.62 -28.09
C VAL A 730 -35.87 -13.22 -26.62
N PRO A 731 -35.19 -13.92 -25.70
CA PRO A 731 -35.20 -13.58 -24.28
C PRO A 731 -34.11 -12.55 -23.94
N PRO A 732 -34.44 -11.48 -23.18
CA PRO A 732 -33.44 -10.53 -22.67
C PRO A 732 -32.75 -11.10 -21.42
N ALA A 733 -31.42 -11.13 -21.42
CA ALA A 733 -30.61 -11.71 -20.36
C ALA A 733 -29.59 -10.71 -19.81
N ILE A 734 -29.39 -10.75 -18.49
CA ILE A 734 -28.27 -10.09 -17.82
C ILE A 734 -27.31 -11.18 -17.38
N TYR A 735 -26.16 -11.28 -18.04
CA TYR A 735 -25.15 -12.26 -17.72
C TYR A 735 -24.03 -11.66 -16.90
N GLN A 736 -23.48 -12.45 -15.98
CA GLN A 736 -22.22 -12.18 -15.31
C GLN A 736 -21.23 -13.24 -15.76
N SER A 737 -20.35 -12.90 -16.69
CA SER A 737 -19.33 -13.83 -17.18
C SER A 737 -18.02 -13.63 -16.44
N SER A 738 -17.31 -14.71 -16.12
CA SER A 738 -15.94 -14.63 -15.65
C SER A 738 -15.03 -14.11 -16.77
N CYS A 739 -14.18 -13.14 -16.43
CA CYS A 739 -13.25 -12.52 -17.37
C CYS A 739 -11.94 -12.21 -16.67
N THR A 740 -10.84 -12.73 -17.21
CA THR A 740 -9.50 -12.44 -16.71
C THR A 740 -9.09 -11.03 -17.15
N ILE A 741 -8.66 -10.22 -16.17
CA ILE A 741 -8.30 -8.81 -16.39
C ILE A 741 -6.79 -8.65 -16.34
N ASP A 742 -6.20 -8.09 -17.40
CA ASP A 742 -4.78 -7.75 -17.44
C ASP A 742 -4.58 -6.28 -17.04
N VAL A 743 -3.88 -6.05 -15.93
CA VAL A 743 -3.67 -4.72 -15.36
C VAL A 743 -2.30 -4.10 -15.71
N THR A 744 -1.51 -4.74 -16.58
CA THR A 744 -0.17 -4.26 -17.00
C THR A 744 -0.13 -2.76 -17.31
N TYR A 745 -1.04 -2.28 -18.14
CA TYR A 745 -1.05 -0.90 -18.65
C TYR A 745 -2.13 -0.02 -18.04
N PHE A 746 -2.74 -0.41 -16.90
CA PHE A 746 -3.77 0.39 -16.25
C PHE A 746 -3.33 1.85 -16.02
N PRO A 747 -4.16 2.88 -16.33
CA PRO A 747 -5.54 2.81 -16.84
C PRO A 747 -5.67 2.82 -18.37
N PHE A 748 -4.57 2.70 -19.12
CA PHE A 748 -4.53 2.66 -20.59
C PHE A 748 -4.69 1.23 -21.14
N ASP A 749 -5.47 0.42 -20.43
CA ASP A 749 -5.64 -1.01 -20.66
C ASP A 749 -6.70 -1.33 -21.71
N GLN A 750 -6.48 -2.46 -22.39
CA GLN A 750 -7.45 -3.12 -23.26
C GLN A 750 -7.72 -4.51 -22.69
N GLN A 751 -8.99 -4.86 -22.55
CA GLN A 751 -9.43 -6.14 -22.00
C GLN A 751 -10.14 -6.98 -23.06
N THR A 752 -9.95 -8.29 -22.98
CA THR A 752 -10.64 -9.25 -23.84
C THR A 752 -11.45 -10.20 -22.96
N CYS A 753 -12.75 -9.99 -22.92
CA CYS A 753 -13.66 -10.85 -22.17
C CYS A 753 -14.37 -11.83 -23.11
N ILE A 754 -14.54 -13.07 -22.68
CA ILE A 754 -15.21 -14.10 -23.49
C ILE A 754 -16.60 -14.42 -22.93
N MET A 755 -17.53 -14.75 -23.80
CA MET A 755 -18.80 -15.37 -23.45
C MET A 755 -18.97 -16.65 -24.27
N LYS A 756 -18.97 -17.81 -23.60
CA LYS A 756 -19.02 -19.13 -24.24
C LYS A 756 -20.41 -19.74 -24.07
N PHE A 757 -21.15 -19.87 -25.17
CA PHE A 757 -22.49 -20.46 -25.21
C PHE A 757 -22.48 -21.85 -25.84
N GLY A 758 -23.20 -22.79 -25.25
CA GLY A 758 -23.35 -24.14 -25.79
C GLY A 758 -24.58 -24.84 -25.24
N SER A 759 -24.95 -25.97 -25.85
CA SER A 759 -25.93 -26.88 -25.25
C SER A 759 -25.30 -27.60 -24.06
N TRP A 760 -26.08 -27.80 -22.99
CA TRP A 760 -25.59 -28.49 -21.80
C TRP A 760 -25.75 -30.01 -21.87
N THR A 761 -26.89 -30.50 -22.38
CA THR A 761 -27.25 -31.93 -22.35
C THR A 761 -27.30 -32.60 -23.73
N PHE A 762 -27.18 -31.83 -24.81
CA PHE A 762 -27.14 -32.35 -26.18
C PHE A 762 -25.74 -32.22 -26.77
N ASN A 763 -25.36 -33.26 -27.53
CA ASN A 763 -24.12 -33.25 -28.29
C ASN A 763 -24.33 -32.57 -29.66
N GLY A 764 -23.25 -32.23 -30.35
CA GLY A 764 -23.26 -31.64 -31.70
C GLY A 764 -23.94 -32.50 -32.78
N ASP A 765 -24.00 -33.83 -32.57
CA ASP A 765 -24.73 -34.77 -33.41
C ASP A 765 -26.26 -34.68 -33.22
N GLN A 766 -26.71 -34.07 -32.13
CA GLN A 766 -28.12 -33.95 -31.75
C GLN A 766 -28.65 -32.54 -31.99
N VAL A 767 -27.91 -31.55 -31.49
CA VAL A 767 -28.20 -30.12 -31.64
C VAL A 767 -26.96 -29.46 -32.23
N SER A 768 -27.08 -28.97 -33.46
CA SER A 768 -26.02 -28.23 -34.14
C SER A 768 -26.23 -26.75 -33.93
N LEU A 769 -25.17 -26.05 -33.54
CA LEU A 769 -25.18 -24.59 -33.44
C LEU A 769 -24.70 -23.96 -34.74
N ALA A 770 -25.40 -22.93 -35.19
CA ALA A 770 -25.03 -22.10 -36.33
C ALA A 770 -25.16 -20.61 -35.98
N LEU A 771 -24.32 -19.75 -36.57
CA LEU A 771 -24.43 -18.31 -36.35
C LEU A 771 -25.63 -17.73 -37.10
N TYR A 772 -26.42 -16.90 -36.43
CA TYR A 772 -27.56 -16.22 -37.05
C TYR A 772 -27.12 -15.33 -38.22
N ASN A 773 -27.73 -15.52 -39.39
CA ASN A 773 -27.38 -14.85 -40.66
C ASN A 773 -25.94 -15.04 -41.15
N ASN A 774 -25.22 -16.08 -40.67
CA ASN A 774 -23.80 -16.32 -40.99
C ASN A 774 -22.91 -15.08 -40.74
N LYS A 775 -23.29 -14.23 -39.78
CA LYS A 775 -22.48 -13.09 -39.36
C LYS A 775 -21.52 -13.53 -38.26
N ASN A 776 -20.23 -13.27 -38.46
CA ASN A 776 -19.18 -13.56 -37.47
C ASN A 776 -19.03 -12.44 -36.42
N PHE A 777 -20.01 -11.56 -36.30
CA PHE A 777 -19.97 -10.40 -35.40
C PHE A 777 -21.29 -10.25 -34.67
N VAL A 778 -21.21 -9.75 -33.44
CA VAL A 778 -22.36 -9.46 -32.60
C VAL A 778 -23.13 -8.25 -33.12
N ASP A 779 -24.46 -8.30 -32.98
CA ASP A 779 -25.32 -7.18 -33.36
C ASP A 779 -25.21 -6.06 -32.30
N LEU A 780 -24.71 -4.90 -32.73
CA LEU A 780 -24.54 -3.69 -31.91
C LEU A 780 -25.56 -2.60 -32.30
N SER A 781 -26.60 -2.93 -33.08
CA SER A 781 -27.59 -1.94 -33.54
C SER A 781 -28.24 -1.16 -32.40
N ASP A 782 -28.55 -1.84 -31.31
CA ASP A 782 -29.23 -1.31 -30.13
C ASP A 782 -28.26 -1.07 -28.95
N TYR A 783 -26.96 -0.95 -29.23
CA TYR A 783 -25.95 -0.76 -28.19
C TYR A 783 -26.03 0.64 -27.57
N TRP A 784 -26.17 0.68 -26.24
CA TRP A 784 -26.05 1.87 -25.41
C TRP A 784 -24.61 2.00 -24.91
N LYS A 785 -23.94 3.07 -25.33
CA LYS A 785 -22.54 3.33 -24.96
C LYS A 785 -22.35 3.37 -23.45
N SER A 786 -21.28 2.72 -22.98
CA SER A 786 -20.88 2.80 -21.58
C SER A 786 -20.13 4.10 -21.26
N GLY A 787 -20.27 4.57 -20.02
CA GLY A 787 -19.56 5.73 -19.49
C GLY A 787 -18.09 5.45 -19.12
N THR A 788 -17.70 4.17 -19.01
CA THR A 788 -16.38 3.75 -18.51
C THR A 788 -15.55 2.96 -19.52
N TRP A 789 -16.22 2.29 -20.47
CA TRP A 789 -15.59 1.39 -21.44
C TRP A 789 -16.10 1.66 -22.85
N ASP A 790 -15.21 1.49 -23.82
CA ASP A 790 -15.46 1.60 -25.26
C ASP A 790 -15.29 0.21 -25.89
N ILE A 791 -16.26 -0.25 -26.67
CA ILE A 791 -16.17 -1.53 -27.39
C ILE A 791 -15.35 -1.33 -28.67
N ILE A 792 -14.27 -2.08 -28.85
CA ILE A 792 -13.46 -2.03 -30.07
C ILE A 792 -14.09 -2.95 -31.13
N GLU A 793 -14.26 -4.22 -30.78
CA GLU A 793 -14.84 -5.24 -31.65
C GLU A 793 -15.42 -6.39 -30.85
N VAL A 794 -16.38 -7.09 -31.46
CA VAL A 794 -17.04 -8.25 -30.84
C VAL A 794 -17.20 -9.40 -31.84
N PRO A 795 -16.11 -10.10 -32.20
CA PRO A 795 -16.20 -11.26 -33.09
C PRO A 795 -16.82 -12.48 -32.40
N ALA A 796 -17.47 -13.32 -33.21
CA ALA A 796 -18.10 -14.57 -32.82
C ALA A 796 -17.47 -15.73 -33.58
N TYR A 797 -17.06 -16.78 -32.86
CA TYR A 797 -16.48 -17.99 -33.43
C TYR A 797 -17.32 -19.20 -33.02
N LEU A 798 -17.63 -20.07 -33.98
CA LEU A 798 -18.19 -21.40 -33.73
C LEU A 798 -17.01 -22.37 -33.60
N ASN A 799 -16.81 -22.99 -32.43
CA ASN A 799 -15.83 -24.06 -32.28
C ASN A 799 -16.53 -25.41 -32.32
N ILE A 800 -15.91 -26.36 -33.02
CA ILE A 800 -16.36 -27.72 -33.18
C ILE A 800 -15.19 -28.60 -32.75
N TYR A 801 -15.37 -29.37 -31.68
CA TYR A 801 -14.37 -30.28 -31.16
C TYR A 801 -14.69 -31.68 -31.68
N GLU A 802 -13.95 -32.11 -32.71
CA GLU A 802 -14.03 -33.47 -33.27
C GLU A 802 -12.99 -34.37 -32.57
N GLY A 803 -13.45 -35.34 -31.76
CA GLY A 803 -12.61 -36.30 -31.02
C GLY A 803 -13.10 -37.75 -31.12
N ASN A 804 -12.55 -38.67 -30.31
CA ASN A 804 -12.97 -40.08 -30.21
C ASN A 804 -14.36 -40.28 -29.53
N HIS A 805 -14.99 -39.19 -29.12
CA HIS A 805 -16.23 -39.08 -28.35
C HIS A 805 -17.24 -38.21 -29.12
N PRO A 806 -18.54 -38.17 -28.75
CA PRO A 806 -19.55 -37.37 -29.46
C PRO A 806 -19.08 -35.93 -29.70
N THR A 807 -19.40 -35.38 -30.87
CA THR A 807 -18.96 -34.03 -31.26
C THR A 807 -19.48 -32.98 -30.28
N GLU A 808 -18.63 -32.06 -29.83
CA GLU A 808 -19.04 -30.91 -29.02
C GLU A 808 -19.03 -29.64 -29.86
N THR A 809 -20.06 -28.80 -29.70
CA THR A 809 -20.17 -27.53 -30.42
C THR A 809 -20.51 -26.39 -29.47
N ASP A 810 -19.76 -25.30 -29.54
CA ASP A 810 -19.96 -24.08 -28.77
C ASP A 810 -19.76 -22.83 -29.64
N ILE A 811 -20.38 -21.72 -29.23
CA ILE A 811 -20.19 -20.41 -29.84
C ILE A 811 -19.53 -19.50 -28.80
N THR A 812 -18.36 -18.97 -29.13
CA THR A 812 -17.61 -18.05 -28.27
C THR A 812 -17.64 -16.64 -28.86
N PHE A 813 -18.10 -15.69 -28.06
CA PHE A 813 -18.04 -14.25 -28.36
C PHE A 813 -16.86 -13.64 -27.62
N TYR A 814 -15.97 -12.99 -28.36
CA TYR A 814 -14.86 -12.23 -27.78
C TYR A 814 -15.26 -10.77 -27.75
N ILE A 815 -15.31 -10.17 -26.57
CA ILE A 815 -15.70 -8.78 -26.36
C ILE A 815 -14.43 -8.01 -26.01
N ILE A 816 -13.91 -7.28 -26.99
CA ILE A 816 -12.68 -6.50 -26.84
C ILE A 816 -13.06 -5.07 -26.49
N ILE A 817 -12.64 -4.62 -25.30
CA ILE A 817 -13.03 -3.34 -24.72
C ILE A 817 -11.80 -2.53 -24.30
N ARG A 818 -11.90 -1.21 -24.41
CA ARG A 818 -10.88 -0.24 -23.99
C ARG A 818 -11.42 0.70 -22.92
N ARG A 819 -10.60 1.03 -21.94
CA ARG A 819 -11.01 1.91 -20.84
C ARG A 819 -11.00 3.38 -21.25
N LYS A 820 -11.98 4.14 -20.75
CA LYS A 820 -11.93 5.62 -20.75
C LYS A 820 -11.03 6.12 -19.64
N THR A 821 -9.88 6.68 -20.01
CA THR A 821 -8.78 6.96 -19.07
C THR A 821 -8.89 8.30 -18.33
N LEU A 822 -9.78 9.20 -18.75
CA LEU A 822 -9.83 10.60 -18.26
C LEU A 822 -10.00 10.68 -16.73
N PHE A 823 -10.90 9.88 -16.17
CA PHE A 823 -11.14 9.86 -14.72
C PHE A 823 -9.88 9.54 -13.92
N TYR A 824 -9.15 8.49 -14.32
CA TYR A 824 -7.91 8.07 -13.65
C TYR A 824 -6.74 8.99 -13.98
N THR A 825 -6.71 9.58 -15.18
CA THR A 825 -5.66 10.53 -15.55
C THR A 825 -5.70 11.79 -14.69
N VAL A 826 -6.89 12.35 -14.45
CA VAL A 826 -7.06 13.56 -13.62
C VAL A 826 -6.97 13.27 -12.13
N ASN A 827 -7.54 12.17 -11.65
CA ASN A 827 -7.63 11.91 -10.20
C ASN A 827 -6.46 11.11 -9.64
N LEU A 828 -5.71 10.39 -10.48
CA LEU A 828 -4.65 9.49 -10.06
C LEU A 828 -3.30 9.89 -10.68
N ILE A 829 -3.20 10.02 -12.00
CA ILE A 829 -1.91 10.32 -12.67
C ILE A 829 -1.47 11.76 -12.41
N LEU A 830 -2.35 12.75 -12.56
CA LEU A 830 -1.98 14.16 -12.39
C LEU A 830 -1.46 14.48 -10.96
N PRO A 831 -2.13 14.07 -9.87
CA PRO A 831 -1.61 14.32 -8.52
C PRO A 831 -0.27 13.62 -8.27
N THR A 832 -0.08 12.40 -8.77
CA THR A 832 1.16 11.64 -8.55
C THR A 832 2.35 12.24 -9.31
N VAL A 833 2.13 12.76 -10.52
CA VAL A 833 3.14 13.55 -11.24
C VAL A 833 3.47 14.84 -10.48
N LEU A 834 2.48 15.58 -10.00
CA LEU A 834 2.72 16.80 -9.21
C LEU A 834 3.53 16.51 -7.94
N ILE A 835 3.19 15.44 -7.22
CA ILE A 835 3.89 15.02 -6.01
C ILE A 835 5.35 14.65 -6.33
N SER A 836 5.61 13.95 -7.44
CA SER A 836 6.97 13.61 -7.86
C SER A 836 7.84 14.85 -8.10
N PHE A 837 7.26 15.94 -8.62
CA PHE A 837 7.96 17.22 -8.78
C PHE A 837 8.13 17.96 -7.44
N LEU A 838 7.17 17.85 -6.51
CA LEU A 838 7.35 18.36 -5.14
C LEU A 838 8.53 17.69 -4.43
N CYS A 839 8.78 16.39 -4.67
CA CYS A 839 9.97 15.70 -4.13
C CYS A 839 11.28 16.37 -4.56
N VAL A 840 11.38 16.83 -5.81
CA VAL A 840 12.57 17.52 -6.34
C VAL A 840 12.73 18.91 -5.71
N LEU A 841 11.62 19.60 -5.45
CA LEU A 841 11.62 20.94 -4.84
C LEU A 841 12.12 20.94 -3.39
N VAL A 842 12.19 19.80 -2.71
CA VAL A 842 12.80 19.68 -1.36
C VAL A 842 14.27 20.12 -1.37
N PHE A 843 15.02 19.86 -2.46
CA PHE A 843 16.42 20.29 -2.61
C PHE A 843 16.57 21.77 -2.99
N TYR A 844 15.47 22.48 -3.19
CA TYR A 844 15.50 23.93 -3.37
C TYR A 844 15.40 24.67 -2.02
N LEU A 845 14.85 24.02 -0.99
CA LEU A 845 14.65 24.61 0.33
C LEU A 845 15.96 24.61 1.14
N PRO A 846 16.38 25.76 1.71
CA PRO A 846 17.58 25.84 2.52
C PRO A 846 17.43 25.08 3.84
N ALA A 847 18.50 24.41 4.27
CA ALA A 847 18.52 23.63 5.52
C ALA A 847 18.38 24.47 6.80
N GLU A 848 18.56 25.79 6.72
CA GLU A 848 18.36 26.70 7.86
C GLU A 848 16.88 26.99 8.15
N ALA A 849 15.97 26.64 7.22
CA ALA A 849 14.54 26.88 7.38
C ALA A 849 13.85 25.94 8.38
N GLY A 850 14.45 24.79 8.71
CA GLY A 850 13.87 23.84 9.67
C GLY A 850 12.70 22.99 9.15
N GLU A 851 12.30 23.15 7.88
CA GLU A 851 11.11 22.49 7.30
C GLU A 851 11.45 21.49 6.18
N LYS A 852 12.74 21.26 5.91
CA LYS A 852 13.17 20.47 4.76
C LYS A 852 12.81 18.99 4.90
N VAL A 853 13.03 18.44 6.09
CA VAL A 853 12.70 17.04 6.41
C VAL A 853 11.20 16.85 6.54
N THR A 854 10.50 17.80 7.20
CA THR A 854 9.05 17.77 7.35
C THR A 854 8.35 17.66 5.99
N LEU A 855 8.73 18.51 5.02
CA LEU A 855 8.17 18.47 3.66
C LEU A 855 8.40 17.11 2.98
N GLY A 856 9.61 16.56 3.04
CA GLY A 856 9.93 15.26 2.44
C GLY A 856 9.08 14.10 3.02
N ILE A 857 8.90 14.07 4.34
CA ILE A 857 8.12 13.03 5.02
C ILE A 857 6.61 13.21 4.77
N SER A 858 6.10 14.44 4.75
CA SER A 858 4.70 14.68 4.38
C SER A 858 4.41 14.20 2.95
N ILE A 859 5.35 14.39 2.02
CA ILE A 859 5.25 13.84 0.66
C ILE A 859 5.27 12.31 0.69
N LEU A 860 6.11 11.69 1.53
CA LEU A 860 6.16 10.22 1.67
C LEU A 860 4.82 9.66 2.16
N LEU A 861 4.22 10.30 3.16
CA LEU A 861 2.90 9.92 3.68
C LEU A 861 1.81 10.07 2.61
N SER A 862 1.85 11.15 1.82
CA SER A 862 0.91 11.33 0.71
C SER A 862 1.05 10.22 -0.35
N LEU A 863 2.28 9.87 -0.73
CA LEU A 863 2.56 8.77 -1.66
C LEU A 863 2.05 7.43 -1.13
N VAL A 864 2.20 7.18 0.17
CA VAL A 864 1.63 6.00 0.82
C VAL A 864 0.11 6.00 0.64
N VAL A 865 -0.60 7.08 0.97
CA VAL A 865 -2.06 7.16 0.80
C VAL A 865 -2.49 6.91 -0.66
N PHE A 866 -1.75 7.42 -1.64
CA PHE A 866 -2.03 7.14 -3.06
C PHE A 866 -1.79 5.68 -3.43
N LEU A 867 -0.70 5.07 -2.97
CA LEU A 867 -0.44 3.63 -3.17
C LEU A 867 -1.58 2.78 -2.61
N LEU A 868 -2.14 3.18 -1.46
CA LEU A 868 -3.29 2.51 -0.84
C LEU A 868 -4.57 2.65 -1.64
N LEU A 869 -4.85 3.84 -2.18
CA LEU A 869 -5.99 4.05 -3.07
C LEU A 869 -5.91 3.12 -4.29
N VAL A 870 -4.72 2.99 -4.90
CA VAL A 870 -4.50 2.09 -6.03
C VAL A 870 -4.74 0.62 -5.65
N SER A 871 -4.26 0.21 -4.47
CA SER A 871 -4.46 -1.16 -3.96
C SER A 871 -5.93 -1.53 -3.73
N LYS A 872 -6.79 -0.55 -3.46
CA LYS A 872 -8.23 -0.75 -3.27
C LYS A 872 -8.99 -0.82 -4.61
N ILE A 873 -8.44 -0.23 -5.68
CA ILE A 873 -9.08 -0.19 -7.01
C ILE A 873 -8.68 -1.41 -7.85
N LEU A 874 -7.42 -1.82 -7.80
CA LEU A 874 -6.89 -2.91 -8.63
C LEU A 874 -7.05 -4.26 -7.93
N PRO A 875 -7.33 -5.36 -8.68
CA PRO A 875 -7.25 -6.70 -8.11
C PRO A 875 -5.82 -6.99 -7.62
N PRO A 876 -5.66 -7.78 -6.53
CA PRO A 876 -4.37 -8.24 -6.04
C PRO A 876 -3.79 -9.32 -6.99
N THR A 877 -3.49 -8.92 -8.22
CA THR A 877 -2.86 -9.77 -9.22
C THR A 877 -1.35 -9.64 -9.10
N SER A 878 -0.67 -10.78 -9.19
CA SER A 878 0.79 -10.89 -9.06
C SER A 878 1.46 -11.35 -10.34
N LEU A 879 0.68 -11.62 -11.40
CA LEU A 879 1.19 -11.98 -12.72
C LEU A 879 2.06 -10.87 -13.30
N VAL A 880 1.65 -9.63 -13.10
CA VAL A 880 2.28 -8.43 -13.64
C VAL A 880 2.06 -7.26 -12.68
N LEU A 881 3.04 -6.35 -12.61
CA LEU A 881 2.87 -5.10 -11.88
C LEU A 881 2.24 -4.04 -12.81
N PRO A 882 1.13 -3.39 -12.39
CA PRO A 882 0.54 -2.29 -13.14
C PRO A 882 1.53 -1.14 -13.37
N LEU A 883 1.44 -0.48 -14.51
CA LEU A 883 2.30 0.66 -14.86
C LEU A 883 2.26 1.75 -13.79
N ILE A 884 1.07 2.07 -13.28
CA ILE A 884 0.91 3.04 -12.20
C ILE A 884 1.56 2.60 -10.89
N ALA A 885 1.52 1.31 -10.57
CA ALA A 885 2.17 0.76 -9.38
C ALA A 885 3.69 0.84 -9.52
N LYS A 886 4.24 0.54 -10.71
CA LYS A 886 5.67 0.76 -11.02
C LYS A 886 6.05 2.23 -10.87
N TYR A 887 5.22 3.17 -11.34
CA TYR A 887 5.45 4.60 -11.21
C TYR A 887 5.41 5.09 -9.76
N LEU A 888 4.41 4.66 -8.99
CA LEU A 888 4.29 4.98 -7.56
C LEU A 888 5.44 4.39 -6.76
N LEU A 889 5.85 3.16 -7.04
CA LEU A 889 7.01 2.52 -6.41
C LEU A 889 8.31 3.25 -6.75
N PHE A 890 8.51 3.63 -8.01
CA PHE A 890 9.64 4.46 -8.43
C PHE A 890 9.66 5.79 -7.66
N THR A 891 8.53 6.49 -7.60
CA THR A 891 8.40 7.77 -6.89
C THR A 891 8.62 7.60 -5.39
N PHE A 892 8.14 6.51 -4.80
CA PHE A 892 8.35 6.16 -3.40
C PHE A 892 9.84 5.95 -3.10
N ILE A 893 10.53 5.11 -3.88
CA ILE A 893 11.97 4.87 -3.74
C ILE A 893 12.76 6.17 -3.91
N MET A 894 12.44 6.96 -4.93
CA MET A 894 13.07 8.25 -5.18
C MET A 894 12.86 9.22 -4.01
N ASN A 895 11.66 9.27 -3.42
CA ASN A 895 11.41 10.10 -2.26
C ASN A 895 12.16 9.61 -1.01
N THR A 896 12.24 8.29 -0.77
CA THR A 896 13.04 7.75 0.33
C THR A 896 14.52 8.09 0.18
N VAL A 897 15.09 7.92 -1.03
CA VAL A 897 16.47 8.30 -1.30
C VAL A 897 16.64 9.81 -1.15
N SER A 898 15.65 10.61 -1.55
CA SER A 898 15.66 12.07 -1.35
C SER A 898 15.78 12.41 0.14
N ILE A 899 14.93 11.84 0.99
CA ILE A 899 14.97 12.08 2.44
C ILE A 899 16.29 11.59 3.07
N LEU A 900 16.84 10.47 2.61
CA LEU A 900 18.15 9.99 3.07
C LEU A 900 19.25 11.00 2.75
N VAL A 901 19.26 11.53 1.52
CA VAL A 901 20.24 12.53 1.10
C VAL A 901 20.01 13.86 1.82
N THR A 902 18.77 14.29 2.07
CA THR A 902 18.50 15.52 2.84
C THR A 902 19.02 15.42 4.27
N VAL A 903 18.85 14.26 4.93
CA VAL A 903 19.44 14.01 6.26
C VAL A 903 20.98 14.14 6.23
N ILE A 904 21.63 13.61 5.18
CA ILE A 904 23.08 13.76 5.01
C ILE A 904 23.48 15.23 4.78
N ILE A 905 22.72 15.97 3.95
CA ILE A 905 22.94 17.40 3.69
C ILE A 905 22.82 18.21 4.97
N ILE A 906 21.80 17.95 5.78
CA ILE A 906 21.60 18.60 7.08
C ILE A 906 22.75 18.24 8.04
N ASN A 907 23.15 16.96 8.10
CA ASN A 907 24.30 16.54 8.90
C ASN A 907 25.56 17.35 8.52
N TRP A 908 25.83 17.54 7.23
CA TRP A 908 26.98 18.32 6.76
C TRP A 908 26.82 19.83 7.00
N ASN A 909 25.61 20.38 6.89
CA ASN A 909 25.30 21.79 7.14
C ASN A 909 25.61 22.21 8.59
N PHE A 910 25.35 21.31 9.54
CA PHE A 910 25.59 21.53 10.97
C PHE A 910 26.98 21.02 11.44
N ARG A 911 27.90 20.62 10.54
CA ARG A 911 29.29 20.31 10.92
C ARG A 911 30.06 21.58 11.28
N GLY A 912 30.88 21.47 12.32
CA GLY A 912 31.75 22.55 12.78
C GLY A 912 33.19 22.10 12.96
N PRO A 913 34.15 23.05 13.04
CA PRO A 913 35.58 22.76 13.17
C PRO A 913 35.95 22.03 14.47
N ARG A 914 35.09 22.10 15.50
CA ARG A 914 35.27 21.39 16.77
C ARG A 914 34.89 19.90 16.69
N THR A 915 33.98 19.51 15.78
CA THR A 915 33.55 18.10 15.63
C THR A 915 34.24 17.39 14.47
N HIS A 916 34.49 18.10 13.36
CA HIS A 916 35.09 17.52 12.16
C HIS A 916 36.11 18.49 11.54
N ARG A 917 37.31 17.98 11.22
CA ARG A 917 38.27 18.70 10.37
C ARG A 917 37.92 18.48 8.91
N MET A 918 37.86 19.56 8.13
CA MET A 918 37.56 19.50 6.70
C MET A 918 38.76 18.91 5.94
N PRO A 919 38.62 17.75 5.28
CA PRO A 919 39.68 17.17 4.46
C PRO A 919 40.03 18.06 3.26
N LEU A 920 41.30 18.02 2.85
CA LEU A 920 41.81 18.84 1.73
C LEU A 920 41.10 18.54 0.40
N TRP A 921 40.70 17.29 0.17
CA TRP A 921 39.99 16.91 -1.05
C TRP A 921 38.56 17.48 -1.09
N ILE A 922 37.83 17.52 0.05
CA ILE A 922 36.49 18.14 0.14
C ILE A 922 36.60 19.63 -0.21
N ARG A 923 37.64 20.28 0.30
CA ARG A 923 37.94 21.70 0.00
C ARG A 923 38.15 21.95 -1.48
N SER A 924 38.89 21.09 -2.16
CA SER A 924 39.13 21.24 -3.60
C SER A 924 37.87 20.96 -4.44
N VAL A 925 37.18 19.85 -4.16
CA VAL A 925 36.02 19.41 -4.95
C VAL A 925 34.81 20.32 -4.75
N PHE A 926 34.41 20.58 -3.49
CA PHE A 926 33.15 21.27 -3.19
C PHE A 926 33.26 22.79 -3.11
N LEU A 927 34.46 23.38 -2.91
CA LEU A 927 34.61 24.85 -2.92
C LEU A 927 35.11 25.41 -4.26
N HIS A 928 35.79 24.62 -5.09
CA HIS A 928 36.37 25.11 -6.34
C HIS A 928 35.79 24.45 -7.59
N TYR A 929 35.80 23.11 -7.67
CA TYR A 929 35.42 22.40 -8.89
C TYR A 929 33.91 22.34 -9.13
N LEU A 930 33.13 21.84 -8.16
CA LEU A 930 31.68 21.69 -8.28
C LEU A 930 30.91 23.02 -8.39
N PRO A 931 31.23 24.08 -7.62
CA PRO A 931 30.54 25.37 -7.78
C PRO A 931 30.77 25.99 -9.16
N ALA A 932 31.96 25.80 -9.75
CA ALA A 932 32.25 26.25 -11.11
C ALA A 932 31.43 25.47 -12.15
N ALA A 933 31.29 24.14 -11.99
CA ALA A 933 30.43 23.31 -12.84
C ALA A 933 28.94 23.66 -12.71
N LEU A 934 28.48 23.99 -11.49
CA LEU A 934 27.09 24.32 -11.17
C LEU A 934 26.76 25.83 -11.31
N LEU A 935 27.68 26.63 -11.86
CA LEU A 935 27.54 28.08 -12.08
C LEU A 935 27.21 28.89 -10.81
N MET A 936 27.62 28.41 -9.63
CA MET A 936 27.44 29.12 -8.37
C MET A 936 28.60 30.08 -8.07
N ARG A 937 28.27 31.29 -7.66
CA ARG A 937 29.25 32.26 -7.14
C ARG A 937 29.21 32.28 -5.62
N ARG A 938 30.38 32.17 -5.00
CA ARG A 938 30.53 32.28 -3.55
C ARG A 938 30.18 33.70 -3.08
N PRO A 939 29.35 33.88 -2.03
CA PRO A 939 29.09 35.19 -1.44
C PRO A 939 30.40 35.87 -1.01
N ARG A 940 30.54 37.18 -1.25
CA ARG A 940 31.72 37.93 -0.83
C ARG A 940 31.70 38.10 0.69
N LYS A 941 32.81 37.75 1.34
CA LYS A 941 33.04 37.93 2.79
C LYS A 941 33.00 39.43 3.13
N THR A 942 31.86 39.96 3.56
CA THR A 942 31.71 41.39 3.93
C THR A 942 32.26 41.70 5.33
N ARG A 943 32.32 40.72 6.24
CA ARG A 943 32.75 40.93 7.63
C ARG A 943 34.28 40.99 7.82
N LEU A 944 35.06 40.35 6.94
CA LEU A 944 36.52 40.20 7.08
C LEU A 944 37.36 41.39 6.55
N ARG A 945 36.75 42.39 5.90
CA ARG A 945 37.50 43.56 5.42
C ARG A 945 37.76 44.57 6.56
N TRP A 946 36.79 44.79 7.44
CA TRP A 946 36.87 45.81 8.49
C TRP A 946 37.90 45.51 9.59
N MET A 947 38.18 44.24 9.88
CA MET A 947 39.19 43.85 10.89
C MET A 947 40.58 43.61 10.31
N MET A 948 40.71 43.42 8.99
CA MET A 948 42.01 43.26 8.32
C MET A 948 42.55 44.57 7.73
N GLU A 949 41.72 45.62 7.67
CA GLU A 949 42.11 47.01 7.43
C GLU A 949 42.29 47.77 8.77
N MET A 950 43.24 47.34 9.61
CA MET A 950 43.89 48.25 10.57
C MET A 950 45.22 48.71 9.94
N PRO A 951 45.34 49.97 9.46
CA PRO A 951 46.57 50.45 8.85
C PRO A 951 47.62 50.73 9.92
N GLY A 952 48.74 49.98 9.88
CA GLY A 952 49.97 50.38 10.54
C GLY A 952 50.56 51.64 9.87
N MET A 953 51.00 52.59 10.70
CA MET A 953 51.61 53.87 10.34
C MET A 953 52.72 53.73 9.27
N GLY A 954 52.56 54.42 8.15
CA GLY A 954 53.62 54.74 7.20
C GLY A 954 53.35 56.12 6.61
N ALA A 955 54.08 57.13 7.07
CA ALA A 955 53.97 58.50 6.57
C ALA A 955 54.50 58.63 5.12
N PRO A 956 53.89 59.47 4.27
CA PRO A 956 54.33 59.67 2.89
C PRO A 956 55.55 60.62 2.82
N PRO A 957 56.47 60.45 1.86
CA PRO A 957 57.46 61.47 1.56
C PRO A 957 56.82 62.58 0.71
N HIS A 958 57.06 63.84 1.09
CA HIS A 958 56.79 65.02 0.27
C HIS A 958 57.49 64.92 -1.10
N PRO A 959 56.79 65.16 -2.22
CA PRO A 959 57.43 65.60 -3.45
C PRO A 959 57.46 67.13 -3.52
N THR A 960 58.64 67.68 -3.78
CA THR A 960 58.83 69.05 -4.26
C THR A 960 58.07 69.27 -5.58
N ALA A 961 57.41 70.42 -5.68
CA ALA A 961 56.54 70.81 -6.80
C ALA A 961 57.26 70.96 -8.15
N THR A 962 56.58 70.62 -9.24
CA THR A 962 56.40 71.47 -10.45
C THR A 962 55.31 70.88 -11.39
N HIS A 963 54.31 71.73 -11.65
CA HIS A 963 53.31 71.87 -12.74
C HIS A 963 52.88 70.74 -13.71
N ASP A 964 51.54 70.69 -13.87
CA ASP A 964 50.69 70.44 -15.07
C ASP A 964 50.13 69.04 -15.44
N LEU A 965 48.86 69.09 -15.89
CA LEU A 965 47.77 68.10 -16.08
C LEU A 965 47.74 67.51 -17.53
N PRO A 966 46.80 66.59 -17.94
CA PRO A 966 46.63 65.14 -17.67
C PRO A 966 46.64 64.23 -18.95
N LYS A 967 46.65 62.88 -18.79
CA LYS A 967 45.65 61.90 -19.34
C LYS A 967 46.07 60.40 -19.31
N HIS A 968 45.21 59.61 -18.66
CA HIS A 968 44.61 58.30 -19.02
C HIS A 968 45.45 57.02 -19.36
N ILE A 969 45.36 56.07 -18.41
CA ILE A 969 45.04 54.61 -18.49
C ILE A 969 45.78 53.69 -19.47
N SER A 970 46.46 52.66 -18.92
CA SER A 970 46.48 51.27 -19.42
C SER A 970 47.04 50.27 -18.38
N SER A 971 46.60 48.99 -18.45
CA SER A 971 47.24 47.73 -17.94
C SER A 971 46.13 46.72 -17.56
N ILE A 972 45.96 45.46 -18.04
CA ILE A 972 46.79 44.37 -18.62
C ILE A 972 48.06 44.09 -17.80
N GLY A 973 48.33 42.95 -17.17
CA GLY A 973 47.71 41.62 -17.10
C GLY A 973 48.76 40.61 -16.61
N SER A 974 48.31 39.49 -16.02
CA SER A 974 48.96 38.16 -16.02
C SER A 974 50.21 37.83 -15.14
N LYS A 975 49.90 37.04 -14.09
CA LYS A 975 50.44 35.70 -13.70
C LYS A 975 51.86 35.45 -13.12
N GLN A 976 51.79 34.70 -12.00
CA GLN A 976 52.52 33.50 -11.57
C GLN A 976 53.89 33.57 -10.85
N GLY A 977 53.93 32.99 -9.63
CA GLY A 977 54.96 32.02 -9.23
C GLY A 977 55.62 32.14 -7.85
N LYS A 978 55.26 31.21 -6.93
CA LYS A 978 56.06 30.50 -5.89
C LYS A 978 56.91 31.23 -4.80
N MET A 979 56.49 31.01 -3.54
CA MET A 979 57.17 30.36 -2.39
C MET A 979 58.65 30.62 -2.09
N GLU A 980 58.96 31.30 -0.97
CA GLU A 980 59.79 30.81 0.16
C GLU A 980 59.94 31.92 1.23
N ALA A 981 60.11 31.50 2.49
CA ALA A 981 60.16 32.34 3.69
C ALA A 981 61.61 32.67 4.09
N MET A 982 61.89 33.85 4.63
CA MET A 982 62.93 34.06 5.65
C MET A 982 62.83 35.45 6.31
N GLU A 983 62.81 35.40 7.64
CA GLU A 983 63.34 36.27 8.70
C GLU A 983 63.16 37.80 8.75
N LEU A 984 63.00 38.20 10.02
CA LEU A 984 62.70 39.49 10.59
C LEU A 984 63.96 40.00 11.29
N SER A 985 64.58 41.04 10.76
CA SER A 985 65.51 41.92 11.51
C SER A 985 65.69 43.16 10.67
N ASP A 986 65.15 44.30 11.12
CA ASP A 986 65.94 45.51 11.33
C ASP A 986 65.12 46.81 11.46
N LEU A 987 65.58 47.60 12.45
CA LEU A 987 65.53 49.05 12.59
C LEU A 987 64.24 49.75 13.09
N HIS A 988 64.24 49.98 14.41
CA HIS A 988 63.66 51.14 15.07
C HIS A 988 64.33 52.46 14.63
N HIS A 989 63.53 53.53 14.50
CA HIS A 989 63.97 54.90 14.20
C HIS A 989 64.39 55.66 15.49
N PRO A 990 65.25 56.69 15.40
CA PRO A 990 66.07 57.21 16.49
C PRO A 990 65.53 58.55 17.04
N ASN A 991 65.40 58.63 18.36
CA ASN A 991 65.82 59.80 19.17
C ASN A 991 65.35 59.66 20.64
N CYS A 992 66.02 58.78 21.39
CA CYS A 992 66.14 59.00 22.82
C CYS A 992 67.63 58.91 23.19
N LYS A 993 68.22 60.06 23.53
CA LYS A 993 69.57 60.19 24.07
C LYS A 993 69.44 60.30 25.59
N ILE A 994 70.02 59.37 26.33
CA ILE A 994 70.44 59.60 27.71
C ILE A 994 71.93 59.22 27.84
N ASN A 995 72.66 60.09 28.52
CA ASN A 995 74.11 60.24 28.53
C ASN A 995 74.84 59.26 29.47
N ARG A 996 76.07 58.91 29.03
CA ARG A 996 77.36 58.80 29.80
C ARG A 996 77.47 57.68 30.87
N ALA A 997 78.61 57.03 31.13
CA ALA A 997 80.03 57.32 30.85
C ALA A 997 80.92 56.03 30.92
N SER A 998 81.90 55.98 30.00
CA SER A 998 83.35 55.71 30.16
C SER A 998 83.94 54.52 30.98
N GLY A 999 84.80 53.76 30.29
CA GLY A 999 86.05 53.12 30.79
C GLY A 999 85.94 51.60 31.00
N GLY A 1000 86.81 50.70 30.53
CA GLY A 1000 88.11 50.76 29.84
C GLY A 1000 88.93 49.50 30.22
N GLY A 1001 89.62 48.87 29.26
CA GLY A 1001 90.68 47.84 29.43
C GLY A 1001 90.23 46.37 29.23
N GLU A 1002 90.60 45.68 28.13
CA GLU A 1002 91.85 44.87 27.91
C GLU A 1002 91.75 43.46 28.57
N VAL A 1003 92.04 42.26 28.00
CA VAL A 1003 92.89 41.71 26.90
C VAL A 1003 92.29 40.33 26.46
N GLY A 1004 92.63 39.82 25.26
CA GLY A 1004 92.20 38.52 24.67
C GLY A 1004 92.80 37.24 25.32
N ALA A 1005 92.82 36.04 24.75
CA ALA A 1005 92.59 35.49 23.40
C ALA A 1005 92.45 33.94 23.50
N LEU A 1006 91.80 33.33 22.50
CA LEU A 1006 91.91 31.96 21.92
C LEU A 1006 91.97 30.67 22.78
N GLY A 1007 91.05 29.74 22.45
CA GLY A 1007 91.41 28.47 21.78
C GLY A 1007 90.99 27.14 22.44
N GLY A 1008 90.37 26.25 21.65
CA GLY A 1008 90.51 24.79 21.80
C GLY A 1008 89.24 23.96 22.09
N LEU A 1009 88.88 23.07 21.14
CA LEU A 1009 87.81 22.06 21.23
C LEU A 1009 88.15 20.87 22.15
N GLY A 1010 87.13 20.30 22.81
CA GLY A 1010 87.18 18.96 23.41
C GLY A 1010 85.94 18.52 24.21
N ALA A 1011 85.21 17.53 23.66
CA ALA A 1011 84.48 16.40 24.28
C ALA A 1011 83.57 16.52 25.54
N LEU A 1012 82.34 16.01 25.33
CA LEU A 1012 81.48 15.17 26.21
C LEU A 1012 81.21 15.58 27.68
N GLY A 1013 79.92 15.86 27.94
CA GLY A 1013 79.22 15.40 29.15
C GLY A 1013 78.67 16.49 30.07
N LEU A 1014 77.32 16.49 30.18
CA LEU A 1014 76.50 16.96 31.30
C LEU A 1014 76.42 18.48 31.62
N ASP A 1015 75.17 18.85 31.91
CA ASP A 1015 74.68 19.99 32.68
C ASP A 1015 74.83 21.43 32.14
N ASN A 1016 73.66 22.00 31.84
CA ASN A 1016 73.08 23.11 32.60
C ASN A 1016 73.93 24.38 32.70
N ARG A 1017 73.71 25.33 31.78
CA ARG A 1017 73.83 26.76 32.13
C ARG A 1017 72.98 27.65 31.24
N ARG A 1018 72.08 28.34 31.94
CA ARG A 1018 71.38 29.59 31.59
C ARG A 1018 72.27 30.54 30.79
N GLU A 1019 71.80 30.94 29.62
CA GLU A 1019 72.16 32.21 29.00
C GLU A 1019 71.12 33.26 29.39
N SER A 1020 71.62 34.28 30.07
CA SER A 1020 70.98 35.54 30.33
C SER A 1020 71.36 36.50 29.21
N GLU A 1021 70.41 36.89 28.37
CA GLU A 1021 70.52 38.07 27.50
C GLU A 1021 69.44 39.09 27.84
N SER A 1022 69.96 40.25 28.25
CA SER A 1022 69.42 41.61 28.32
C SER A 1022 67.96 41.86 27.97
N SER A 1023 67.23 42.24 29.02
CA SER A 1023 66.00 43.03 29.01
C SER A 1023 66.22 44.43 28.42
N ASP A 1024 65.79 44.66 27.18
CA ASP A 1024 65.25 45.97 26.78
C ASP A 1024 63.73 45.92 27.02
N SER A 1025 63.37 45.81 28.30
CA SER A 1025 62.01 46.05 28.76
C SER A 1025 61.73 47.54 28.64
N LEU A 1026 61.01 47.92 27.61
CA LEU A 1026 60.15 49.10 27.62
C LEU A 1026 59.42 49.05 28.97
N LEU A 1027 59.76 49.94 29.91
CA LEU A 1027 59.18 50.01 31.24
C LEU A 1027 57.71 50.47 31.09
N LEU A 1028 56.86 49.55 30.64
CA LEU A 1028 55.43 49.67 30.87
C LEU A 1028 55.24 49.66 32.39
N SER A 1029 54.43 50.59 32.88
CA SER A 1029 53.84 50.47 34.21
C SER A 1029 53.27 49.05 34.36
N PRO A 1030 53.40 48.40 35.53
CA PRO A 1030 52.84 47.06 35.77
C PRO A 1030 51.34 46.98 35.45
N GLU A 1031 50.65 48.11 35.49
CA GLU A 1031 49.26 48.28 35.06
C GLU A 1031 49.11 48.21 33.53
N ALA A 1032 49.98 48.89 32.78
CA ALA A 1032 49.96 48.88 31.32
C ALA A 1032 50.32 47.50 30.74
N ALA A 1033 51.23 46.75 31.37
CA ALA A 1033 51.56 45.38 30.97
C ALA A 1033 50.37 44.41 31.13
N LYS A 1034 49.62 44.53 32.24
CA LYS A 1034 48.38 43.75 32.47
C LYS A 1034 47.29 44.10 31.47
N ALA A 1035 47.17 45.38 31.09
CA ALA A 1035 46.22 45.82 30.07
C ALA A 1035 46.58 45.25 28.69
N THR A 1036 47.87 45.23 28.31
CA THR A 1036 48.30 44.66 27.03
C THR A 1036 48.07 43.15 26.95
N GLU A 1037 48.30 42.41 28.04
CA GLU A 1037 48.05 40.96 28.08
C GLU A 1037 46.55 40.64 28.01
N ALA A 1038 45.70 41.44 28.67
CA ALA A 1038 44.23 41.32 28.55
C ALA A 1038 43.74 41.62 27.13
N VAL A 1039 44.29 42.65 26.47
CA VAL A 1039 43.95 42.98 25.07
C VAL A 1039 44.44 41.90 24.12
N GLU A 1040 45.62 41.32 24.33
CA GLU A 1040 46.14 40.20 23.54
C GLU A 1040 45.26 38.95 23.68
N PHE A 1041 44.82 38.63 24.90
CA PHE A 1041 43.86 37.55 25.16
C PHE A 1041 42.54 37.78 24.41
N ILE A 1042 41.98 38.99 24.48
CA ILE A 1042 40.74 39.35 23.78
C ILE A 1042 40.93 39.24 22.26
N ALA A 1043 42.01 39.78 21.71
CA ALA A 1043 42.31 39.74 20.28
C ALA A 1043 42.47 38.30 19.76
N GLU A 1044 43.16 37.45 20.50
CA GLU A 1044 43.37 36.05 20.15
C GLU A 1044 42.07 35.24 20.28
N HIS A 1045 41.24 35.53 21.29
CA HIS A 1045 39.91 34.90 21.43
C HIS A 1045 39.00 35.26 20.26
N LEU A 1046 38.88 36.55 19.92
CA LEU A 1046 38.09 37.03 18.78
C LEU A 1046 38.59 36.44 17.45
N ARG A 1047 39.92 36.34 17.26
CA ARG A 1047 40.52 35.71 16.07
C ARG A 1047 40.17 34.24 15.96
N ASN A 1048 40.19 33.50 17.07
CA ASN A 1048 39.82 32.09 17.11
C ASN A 1048 38.31 31.89 16.88
N GLU A 1049 37.47 32.80 17.37
CA GLU A 1049 36.03 32.83 17.09
C GLU A 1049 35.75 33.09 15.60
N ASP A 1050 36.47 34.03 14.98
CA ASP A 1050 36.34 34.33 13.55
C ASP A 1050 36.75 33.14 12.66
N LEU A 1051 37.87 32.46 12.98
CA LEU A 1051 38.29 31.24 12.29
C LEU A 1051 37.25 30.12 12.43
N TYR A 1052 36.61 30.04 13.60
CA TYR A 1052 35.52 29.11 13.87
C TYR A 1052 34.31 29.41 12.99
N ILE A 1053 33.86 30.67 12.94
CA ILE A 1053 32.74 31.13 12.11
C ILE A 1053 33.03 30.85 10.63
N GLN A 1054 34.22 31.18 10.15
CA GLN A 1054 34.60 30.97 8.75
C GLN A 1054 34.53 29.49 8.35
N THR A 1055 35.05 28.59 9.19
CA THR A 1055 35.04 27.16 8.87
C THR A 1055 33.61 26.60 8.86
N ARG A 1056 32.73 27.10 9.74
CA ARG A 1056 31.31 26.74 9.74
C ARG A 1056 30.61 27.24 8.47
N GLU A 1057 30.88 28.46 8.03
CA GLU A 1057 30.36 28.97 6.75
C GLU A 1057 30.85 28.16 5.54
N ASP A 1058 32.10 27.69 5.54
CA ASP A 1058 32.62 26.78 4.51
C ASP A 1058 31.81 25.47 4.46
N TRP A 1059 31.51 24.85 5.62
CA TRP A 1059 30.66 23.64 5.68
C TRP A 1059 29.23 23.88 5.19
N LYS A 1060 28.61 25.01 5.58
CA LYS A 1060 27.29 25.41 5.06
C LYS A 1060 27.28 25.57 3.54
N TYR A 1061 28.34 26.19 2.99
CA TYR A 1061 28.47 26.35 1.55
C TYR A 1061 28.65 25.00 0.84
N VAL A 1062 29.43 24.08 1.39
CA VAL A 1062 29.56 22.71 0.87
C VAL A 1062 28.20 22.00 0.84
N ALA A 1063 27.42 22.10 1.92
CA ALA A 1063 26.07 21.52 1.98
C ALA A 1063 25.14 22.12 0.91
N MET A 1064 25.18 23.44 0.70
CA MET A 1064 24.42 24.12 -0.36
C MET A 1064 24.82 23.68 -1.78
N VAL A 1065 26.11 23.43 -2.01
CA VAL A 1065 26.61 22.93 -3.30
C VAL A 1065 26.11 21.51 -3.58
N ILE A 1066 26.12 20.64 -2.58
CA ILE A 1066 25.56 19.28 -2.67
C ILE A 1066 24.06 19.32 -2.95
N ASP A 1067 23.33 20.19 -2.25
CA ASP A 1067 21.89 20.36 -2.41
C ASP A 1067 21.52 20.67 -3.86
N ARG A 1068 22.25 21.60 -4.48
CA ARG A 1068 22.05 22.00 -5.88
C ARG A 1068 22.48 20.92 -6.87
N LEU A 1069 23.58 20.21 -6.60
CA LEU A 1069 23.98 19.05 -7.41
C LEU A 1069 22.87 18.00 -7.41
N GLN A 1070 22.33 17.71 -6.22
CA GLN A 1070 21.30 16.71 -6.04
C GLN A 1070 19.98 17.12 -6.68
N LEU A 1071 19.62 18.40 -6.64
CA LEU A 1071 18.48 18.96 -7.36
C LEU A 1071 18.55 18.63 -8.86
N TYR A 1072 19.68 18.88 -9.53
CA TYR A 1072 19.82 18.59 -10.96
C TYR A 1072 19.74 17.09 -11.26
N ILE A 1073 20.38 16.25 -10.44
CA ILE A 1073 20.35 14.79 -10.60
C ILE A 1073 18.91 14.28 -10.46
N PHE A 1074 18.21 14.64 -9.38
CA PHE A 1074 16.84 14.21 -9.16
C PHE A 1074 15.88 14.79 -10.20
N PHE A 1075 16.06 16.03 -10.65
CA PHE A 1075 15.22 16.60 -11.70
C PHE A 1075 15.32 15.79 -13.00
N ILE A 1076 16.54 15.42 -13.42
CA ILE A 1076 16.76 14.62 -14.61
C ILE A 1076 16.18 13.21 -14.44
N VAL A 1077 16.48 12.53 -13.32
CA VAL A 1077 16.02 11.16 -13.06
C VAL A 1077 14.50 11.10 -12.95
N THR A 1078 13.87 12.03 -12.23
CA THR A 1078 12.41 12.10 -12.12
C THR A 1078 11.77 12.39 -13.47
N THR A 1079 12.25 13.38 -14.22
CA THR A 1079 11.67 13.71 -15.53
C THR A 1079 11.81 12.56 -16.53
N ALA A 1080 13.00 11.96 -16.61
CA ALA A 1080 13.25 10.81 -17.48
C ALA A 1080 12.44 9.57 -17.06
N GLY A 1081 12.32 9.32 -15.76
CA GLY A 1081 11.51 8.22 -15.22
C GLY A 1081 10.02 8.41 -15.49
N THR A 1082 9.48 9.61 -15.27
CA THR A 1082 8.06 9.91 -15.56
C THR A 1082 7.73 9.78 -17.04
N VAL A 1083 8.57 10.33 -17.93
CA VAL A 1083 8.36 10.21 -19.38
C VAL A 1083 8.54 8.76 -19.83
N GLY A 1084 9.59 8.08 -19.38
CA GLY A 1084 9.88 6.70 -19.78
C GLY A 1084 8.77 5.72 -19.37
N ILE A 1085 8.24 5.83 -18.15
CA ILE A 1085 7.17 4.95 -17.67
C ILE A 1085 5.84 5.29 -18.37
N LEU A 1086 5.48 6.56 -18.53
CA LEU A 1086 4.22 6.91 -19.18
C LEU A 1086 4.20 6.59 -20.68
N MET A 1087 5.34 6.69 -21.37
CA MET A 1087 5.44 6.37 -22.80
C MET A 1087 5.52 4.86 -23.09
N ASP A 1088 5.70 4.02 -22.07
CA ASP A 1088 5.64 2.55 -22.21
C ASP A 1088 4.20 2.07 -22.51
N ALA A 1089 3.18 2.90 -22.22
CA ALA A 1089 1.80 2.58 -22.52
C ALA A 1089 1.50 2.70 -24.03
N PRO A 1090 1.12 1.61 -24.74
CA PRO A 1090 0.96 1.61 -26.19
C PRO A 1090 -0.19 2.50 -26.67
N HIS A 1091 -1.28 2.59 -25.91
CA HIS A 1091 -2.52 3.27 -26.31
C HIS A 1091 -2.71 4.64 -25.64
N ILE A 1092 -1.65 5.28 -25.15
CA ILE A 1092 -1.77 6.55 -24.43
C ILE A 1092 -2.35 7.70 -25.28
N PHE A 1093 -2.07 7.70 -26.59
CA PHE A 1093 -2.54 8.73 -27.53
C PHE A 1093 -3.65 8.27 -28.48
N GLU A 1094 -4.09 7.02 -28.38
CA GLU A 1094 -5.13 6.48 -29.25
C GLU A 1094 -6.52 6.73 -28.68
N TYR A 1095 -7.36 7.43 -29.45
CA TYR A 1095 -8.77 7.64 -29.14
C TYR A 1095 -9.65 6.65 -29.92
N VAL A 1096 -10.68 6.11 -29.28
CA VAL A 1096 -11.65 5.21 -29.91
C VAL A 1096 -12.91 5.99 -30.24
N ASP A 1097 -13.22 6.10 -31.53
CA ASP A 1097 -14.49 6.65 -32.00
C ASP A 1097 -15.58 5.57 -31.97
N GLN A 1098 -16.35 5.55 -30.87
CA GLN A 1098 -17.45 4.59 -30.68
C GLN A 1098 -18.56 4.74 -31.73
N ASP A 1099 -18.86 5.96 -32.20
CA ASP A 1099 -19.95 6.15 -33.17
C ASP A 1099 -19.62 5.45 -34.48
N ARG A 1100 -18.38 5.62 -34.95
CA ARG A 1100 -17.88 4.95 -36.15
C ARG A 1100 -17.93 3.43 -36.03
N ILE A 1101 -17.57 2.87 -34.88
CA ILE A 1101 -17.61 1.42 -34.66
C ILE A 1101 -19.05 0.90 -34.73
N ILE A 1102 -19.98 1.55 -34.03
CA ILE A 1102 -21.41 1.17 -34.05
C ILE A 1102 -21.97 1.25 -35.47
N GLU A 1103 -21.58 2.26 -36.26
CA GLU A 1103 -22.01 2.39 -37.66
C GLU A 1103 -21.51 1.25 -38.56
N ILE A 1104 -20.25 0.85 -38.43
CA ILE A 1104 -19.67 -0.30 -39.17
C ILE A 1104 -20.49 -1.57 -38.88
N TYR A 1105 -20.83 -1.82 -37.61
CA TYR A 1105 -21.57 -3.02 -37.22
C TYR A 1105 -23.08 -2.95 -37.50
N ARG A 1106 -23.64 -1.76 -37.75
CA ARG A 1106 -25.00 -1.59 -38.29
C ARG A 1106 -25.12 -1.96 -39.78
N GLY A 1107 -24.01 -2.28 -40.45
CA GLY A 1107 -24.01 -2.71 -41.85
C GLY A 1107 -24.27 -1.57 -42.85
N LYS A 1108 -23.82 -0.34 -42.52
CA LYS A 1108 -23.81 0.80 -43.43
C LYS A 1108 -22.45 1.00 -44.11
#